data_AF-A0A5N6YUK0-F1
#
_entry.id   AF-A0A5N6YUK0-F1
#
_cell.length_a   1.000
_cell.length_b   1.000
_cell.length_c   1.000
_cell.angle_alpha   90.00
_cell.angle_beta   90.00
_cell.angle_gamma   90.00
#
_symmetry.space_group_name_H-M   'P 1'
#
loop_
_entity.id
_entity.type
_entity.pdbx_description
1 polymer ?
#
loop_
_entity_poly.entity_id
_entity_poly.type
_entity_poly.pdbx_seq_one_letter_code
_entity_poly.pdbx_strand_id
1 'polypeptide(L)'
;MSYQLSATQIQQSESASPATLGASYGKRGPGAYGTQLRRRAVSITSRPVWATLKAIVLPVCSGKTTLANVFGGYDIDDVVADSSLLKSDTELEEMLNLRWEGMVLDSRAAMLKSNEMFLNRAARFFELVDPDCNMRVLYLHTAEMANALGVEVIGSFALPEEVVAQACRRRHQHDDNGEAMLRASLEQAAANKAYAIRHGQVAQRAVCSYDVLLSRVEGVLRANACFVSDGEAEGYLSKAKRIQGEKERLDLAWRELKSGTNDWVKAAAARAVRLSMLDAAPKEAHAAHNHPIWARVVHAVHSAAAPVNTASWRTRSEEQWRQHHAFGPGSGAFAFCNISDWLAHTPESHLQDPERYQWFKQLIQLGDVKYERALCTLVFDDVLDYVIPQHAKMAYRLRLGAVSDVHYVEIAKEIHNGVTLGCNYLGVPLETRMLGFFMYFDCLAGRLFGDQNLDEEVADRTGPEDVKRYFANGRWSTAEFDRRFGEAVSDSYSCIAATLSSSVRRLAEHVDDFDDFLRYRRTWVRPGAASGAPKADVYLKVPKDRLDDGEEIAAELGDMVVMVLKRVRLNESALFEFPEFVNMVKDALRDYVPNSYTRMFWKHEPGKPVARALYPANLLHYVVVSYVLHLAEKGGEIPGTRLNAGGDAQRVDHWLWRETHNFSLRLMLDYTNFNETHTVPHMQQVMLGLKESYLRTNALSSDLRWAIDWVCESFQKIVFEYEGQEVLFGHGLLSGWRCTTWINSIANRAYLQVIGQQVMSITGQPTFHTFQSGGDDVAAQAEDLYYACVIMRVGMAMGFTFKAVKQMLGQRYSEFYRLIIAPEGVFGSLPRMLGSALSGQWSNSVIAKMVEPAAKLNSVIEIARKAGRRSQLNMAFMEKMAVVAFDKWATDEEAKLAHEYIHGTKETGGLGIPTVHGDVYELYGTREPDVEMTIIGVPDDASRFAADRLVAEAADIVGAENVVPASRLAQKMAQGAFQGAVTQNLGLKMGKLTRNVRKNKRLRVINVKQIRASEFPGATSSMYAAMSETLRIKKQRLSRAGRRYDQLSEAVNHRSRLKLASQIAEECMCDYRLLFFWKEELTMYGCSTYLLTEDYYEDIMLLSLLMASELTSEHVSRVAASLAVGISNDGYMYY
;
A
#
# COMPACT_ATOMS: atom_id res chain seq x y z
N MET A 1 32.29 68.71 22.62
CA MET A 1 32.70 69.67 21.57
C MET A 1 31.48 70.02 20.75
N SER A 2 31.07 71.29 20.83
CA SER A 2 30.01 71.92 20.04
C SER A 2 30.37 71.97 18.57
N TYR A 3 29.46 71.62 17.65
CA TYR A 3 29.39 72.28 16.34
C TYR A 3 27.96 72.26 15.80
N GLN A 4 27.63 73.38 15.17
CA GLN A 4 26.32 73.91 14.84
C GLN A 4 25.60 73.17 13.71
N LEU A 5 24.28 73.08 13.83
CA LEU A 5 23.34 72.77 12.76
C LEU A 5 23.34 73.91 11.73
N SER A 6 23.69 73.60 10.48
CA SER A 6 23.39 74.45 9.32
C SER A 6 22.15 73.93 8.61
N ALA A 7 21.10 74.75 8.59
CA ALA A 7 19.86 74.51 7.91
C ALA A 7 19.95 74.98 6.45
N THR A 8 20.26 74.07 5.52
CA THR A 8 19.91 74.22 4.09
C THR A 8 20.19 72.93 3.33
N GLN A 9 19.20 72.04 3.28
CA GLN A 9 18.95 71.10 2.17
C GLN A 9 17.60 70.41 2.42
N ILE A 10 16.51 71.19 2.28
CA ILE A 10 15.21 70.59 1.94
C ILE A 10 15.30 70.25 0.44
N GLN A 11 15.99 69.16 0.13
CA GLN A 11 15.64 68.39 -1.06
C GLN A 11 14.35 67.67 -0.71
N GLN A 12 13.30 67.94 -1.48
CA GLN A 12 12.07 67.17 -1.47
C GLN A 12 12.42 65.69 -1.68
N SER A 13 12.48 64.92 -0.60
CA SER A 13 12.34 63.48 -0.67
C SER A 13 10.88 63.23 -1.05
N GLU A 14 10.62 63.16 -2.35
CA GLU A 14 9.36 62.64 -2.87
C GLU A 14 9.18 61.23 -2.30
N SER A 15 8.40 61.12 -1.23
CA SER A 15 8.11 59.86 -0.54
C SER A 15 7.52 58.87 -1.55
N ALA A 16 8.32 57.90 -1.98
CA ALA A 16 7.83 56.79 -2.77
C ALA A 16 6.74 56.07 -1.96
N SER A 17 5.60 55.79 -2.59
CA SER A 17 4.55 55.00 -1.93
C SER A 17 5.13 53.62 -1.55
N PRO A 18 4.86 53.10 -0.34
CA PRO A 18 5.37 51.80 0.10
C PRO A 18 4.82 50.67 -0.79
N ALA A 19 5.63 49.64 -1.06
CA ALA A 19 5.13 48.38 -1.62
C ALA A 19 4.36 47.67 -0.51
N THR A 20 3.14 47.20 -0.80
CA THR A 20 2.25 46.58 0.18
C THR A 20 2.15 45.09 -0.11
N LEU A 21 1.59 44.31 0.82
CA LEU A 21 1.36 42.89 0.57
C LEU A 21 0.47 42.71 -0.68
N GLY A 22 0.97 42.00 -1.69
CA GLY A 22 0.29 41.78 -2.97
C GLY A 22 0.24 42.98 -3.92
N ALA A 23 0.88 44.13 -3.64
CA ALA A 23 0.92 45.28 -4.54
C ALA A 23 2.29 45.99 -4.60
N SER A 24 2.61 46.58 -5.75
CA SER A 24 3.98 46.97 -6.14
C SER A 24 4.11 48.40 -6.68
N TYR A 25 3.24 49.32 -6.28
CA TYR A 25 3.14 50.63 -6.94
C TYR A 25 4.35 51.56 -6.75
N GLY A 26 4.59 52.40 -7.76
CA GLY A 26 5.38 53.63 -7.70
C GLY A 26 4.56 54.87 -8.10
N LYS A 27 5.04 56.07 -7.71
CA LYS A 27 4.37 57.37 -7.97
C LYS A 27 4.50 57.91 -9.42
N ARG A 28 5.28 57.30 -10.33
CA ARG A 28 5.49 57.87 -11.68
C ARG A 28 4.25 57.71 -12.59
N GLY A 29 3.95 58.78 -13.33
CA GLY A 29 2.71 59.06 -14.06
C GLY A 29 2.34 58.14 -15.24
N PRO A 30 1.36 58.52 -16.08
CA PRO A 30 0.68 57.64 -17.03
C PRO A 30 1.61 57.21 -18.16
N GLY A 31 2.22 56.04 -17.98
CA GLY A 31 2.91 55.25 -19.00
C GLY A 31 2.38 53.82 -18.95
N ALA A 32 2.41 53.12 -20.09
CA ALA A 32 1.50 52.03 -20.48
C ALA A 32 1.27 50.85 -19.50
N TYR A 33 1.99 50.72 -18.37
CA TYR A 33 1.76 49.59 -17.46
C TYR A 33 1.64 49.85 -15.96
N GLY A 34 2.07 50.98 -15.38
CA GLY A 34 1.70 51.40 -14.00
C GLY A 34 1.94 50.44 -12.79
N THR A 35 2.35 49.19 -13.02
CA THR A 35 2.65 48.12 -12.05
C THR A 35 4.14 47.75 -12.12
N GLN A 36 4.77 47.42 -10.97
CA GLN A 36 6.12 46.85 -10.95
C GLN A 36 6.13 45.32 -10.99
N LEU A 37 4.97 44.66 -10.87
CA LEU A 37 4.80 43.24 -11.13
C LEU A 37 5.03 43.01 -12.63
N ARG A 38 6.27 42.67 -12.98
CA ARG A 38 6.65 42.40 -14.36
C ARG A 38 5.87 41.18 -14.84
N ARG A 39 5.05 41.39 -15.87
CA ARG A 39 4.36 40.34 -16.61
C ARG A 39 5.43 39.47 -17.30
N ARG A 40 6.00 38.48 -16.60
CA ARG A 40 6.47 37.27 -17.30
C ARG A 40 5.23 36.71 -17.98
N ALA A 41 5.34 36.36 -19.25
CA ALA A 41 4.22 36.14 -20.17
C ALA A 41 3.36 34.90 -19.85
N VAL A 42 2.87 34.75 -18.63
CA VAL A 42 1.96 33.69 -18.20
C VAL A 42 0.60 34.33 -17.97
N SER A 43 -0.22 34.37 -19.01
CA SER A 43 -1.63 34.72 -18.88
C SER A 43 -2.39 33.47 -18.45
N ILE A 44 -3.19 33.50 -17.37
CA ILE A 44 -4.07 32.38 -17.00
C ILE A 44 -4.97 31.96 -18.18
N THR A 45 -5.25 32.90 -19.10
CA THR A 45 -6.01 32.66 -20.32
C THR A 45 -5.33 31.73 -21.32
N SER A 46 -4.07 31.32 -21.11
CA SER A 46 -3.40 30.32 -21.95
C SER A 46 -4.08 28.95 -21.85
N ARG A 47 -4.77 28.68 -20.73
CA ARG A 47 -5.59 27.49 -20.55
C ARG A 47 -7.09 27.82 -20.63
N PRO A 48 -7.81 27.31 -21.65
CA PRO A 48 -9.24 27.55 -21.81
C PRO A 48 -10.07 27.16 -20.58
N VAL A 49 -9.60 26.16 -19.82
CA VAL A 49 -10.27 25.71 -18.60
C VAL A 49 -10.35 26.76 -17.51
N TRP A 50 -9.64 27.88 -17.56
CA TRP A 50 -9.75 28.98 -16.58
C TRP A 50 -10.33 30.28 -17.17
N ALA A 51 -10.79 30.28 -18.43
CA ALA A 51 -11.22 31.49 -19.14
C ALA A 51 -12.38 32.26 -18.46
N THR A 52 -13.18 31.57 -17.65
CA THR A 52 -14.32 32.16 -16.92
C THR A 52 -13.97 32.63 -15.51
N LEU A 53 -12.71 32.48 -15.07
CA LEU A 53 -12.27 32.90 -13.74
C LEU A 53 -12.46 34.41 -13.56
N LYS A 54 -13.14 34.80 -12.48
CA LYS A 54 -13.31 36.20 -12.05
C LYS A 54 -12.60 36.45 -10.73
N ALA A 55 -12.41 37.71 -10.38
CA ALA A 55 -11.72 38.15 -9.18
C ALA A 55 -12.60 39.02 -8.28
N ILE A 56 -12.56 38.74 -6.97
CA ILE A 56 -13.05 39.64 -5.93
C ILE A 56 -11.87 40.09 -5.07
N VAL A 57 -11.68 41.40 -5.02
CA VAL A 57 -10.54 42.04 -4.33
C VAL A 57 -10.95 42.39 -2.89
N LEU A 58 -10.22 41.81 -1.95
CA LEU A 58 -10.46 41.86 -0.51
C LEU A 58 -9.12 41.97 0.21
N PRO A 59 -8.80 43.11 0.85
CA PRO A 59 -7.60 43.25 1.67
C PRO A 59 -7.50 42.18 2.76
N VAL A 60 -6.30 42.01 3.33
CA VAL A 60 -6.06 41.15 4.49
C VAL A 60 -7.06 41.46 5.60
N CYS A 61 -7.45 40.42 6.34
CA CYS A 61 -8.49 40.44 7.35
C CYS A 61 -9.91 40.75 6.84
N SER A 62 -10.16 40.89 5.52
CA SER A 62 -11.51 41.16 4.99
C SER A 62 -12.38 39.91 4.78
N GLY A 63 -12.04 38.77 5.39
CA GLY A 63 -12.90 37.57 5.37
C GLY A 63 -12.86 36.72 4.09
N LYS A 64 -11.77 36.71 3.31
CA LYS A 64 -11.61 35.88 2.09
C LYS A 64 -11.96 34.41 2.31
N THR A 65 -11.32 33.78 3.30
CA THR A 65 -11.56 32.38 3.66
C THR A 65 -13.00 32.13 4.10
N THR A 66 -13.61 33.09 4.81
CA THR A 66 -15.02 33.03 5.17
C THR A 66 -15.93 33.04 3.94
N LEU A 67 -15.64 33.90 2.96
CA LEU A 67 -16.39 33.96 1.70
C LEU A 67 -16.21 32.68 0.87
N ALA A 68 -14.98 32.16 0.80
CA ALA A 68 -14.70 30.89 0.15
C ALA A 68 -15.43 29.72 0.84
N ASN A 69 -15.56 29.73 2.17
CA ASN A 69 -16.33 28.73 2.92
C ASN A 69 -17.83 28.83 2.67
N VAL A 70 -18.38 30.04 2.49
CA VAL A 70 -19.83 30.24 2.32
C VAL A 70 -20.27 30.03 0.86
N PHE A 71 -19.53 30.59 -0.09
CA PHE A 71 -19.91 30.62 -1.52
C PHE A 71 -19.07 29.68 -2.39
N GLY A 72 -18.13 28.93 -1.81
CA GLY A 72 -17.08 28.25 -2.57
C GLY A 72 -16.12 29.25 -3.22
N GLY A 73 -15.23 28.74 -4.07
CA GLY A 73 -14.23 29.53 -4.79
C GLY A 73 -12.81 29.31 -4.28
N TYR A 74 -11.89 30.04 -4.88
CA TYR A 74 -10.46 29.92 -4.64
C TYR A 74 -10.00 31.05 -3.72
N ASP A 75 -9.56 30.73 -2.50
CA ASP A 75 -8.79 31.67 -1.70
C ASP A 75 -7.38 31.72 -2.31
N ILE A 76 -6.88 32.91 -2.68
CA ILE A 76 -5.54 33.03 -3.24
C ILE A 76 -4.46 32.51 -2.29
N ASP A 77 -4.72 32.60 -0.98
CA ASP A 77 -3.81 32.07 0.03
C ASP A 77 -3.72 30.53 -0.10
N ASP A 78 -4.85 29.81 -0.26
CA ASP A 78 -4.87 28.35 -0.51
C ASP A 78 -4.13 27.95 -1.81
N VAL A 79 -4.12 28.84 -2.83
CA VAL A 79 -3.48 28.61 -4.14
C VAL A 79 -1.96 28.82 -4.10
N VAL A 80 -1.48 29.73 -3.26
CA VAL A 80 -0.06 30.15 -3.23
C VAL A 80 0.69 29.60 -2.01
N ALA A 81 0.03 29.53 -0.86
CA ALA A 81 0.62 29.24 0.43
C ALA A 81 -0.38 28.52 1.35
N ASP A 82 -0.32 27.19 1.40
CA ASP A 82 -0.96 26.45 2.49
C ASP A 82 0.00 26.38 3.70
N SER A 83 -0.57 26.51 4.89
CA SER A 83 0.08 26.53 6.20
C SER A 83 0.87 25.26 6.55
N SER A 84 0.74 24.18 5.79
CA SER A 84 1.52 22.95 5.97
C SER A 84 2.78 22.95 5.08
N LEU A 85 3.94 23.21 5.69
CA LEU A 85 5.23 23.20 5.01
C LEU A 85 5.62 21.78 4.59
N LEU A 86 5.63 21.50 3.28
CA LEU A 86 6.46 20.42 2.75
C LEU A 86 7.90 20.90 2.79
N LYS A 87 8.83 20.08 3.31
CA LYS A 87 10.26 20.47 3.42
C LYS A 87 10.85 20.78 2.04
N SER A 88 10.32 20.13 1.00
CA SER A 88 10.69 20.35 -0.39
C SER A 88 10.29 21.72 -0.97
N ASP A 89 9.44 22.53 -0.33
CA ASP A 89 8.98 23.83 -0.85
C ASP A 89 9.77 25.03 -0.28
N THR A 90 11.06 25.10 -0.61
CA THR A 90 11.96 26.18 -0.15
C THR A 90 11.58 27.57 -0.66
N GLU A 91 10.90 27.66 -1.82
CA GLU A 91 10.41 28.91 -2.40
C GLU A 91 9.34 29.56 -1.50
N LEU A 92 8.50 28.77 -0.83
CA LEU A 92 7.50 29.27 0.12
C LEU A 92 8.16 29.92 1.34
N GLU A 93 9.17 29.27 1.91
CA GLU A 93 9.93 29.79 3.05
C GLU A 93 10.62 31.12 2.70
N GLU A 94 11.30 31.18 1.56
CA GLU A 94 11.91 32.42 1.06
C GLU A 94 10.84 33.51 0.86
N MET A 95 9.71 33.20 0.24
CA MET A 95 8.63 34.16 0.02
C MET A 95 8.07 34.70 1.35
N LEU A 96 7.89 33.85 2.36
CA LEU A 96 7.39 34.22 3.69
C LEU A 96 8.41 35.07 4.47
N ASN A 97 9.71 34.74 4.39
CA ASN A 97 10.77 35.54 5.01
C ASN A 97 10.85 36.94 4.39
N LEU A 98 10.84 37.03 3.06
CA LEU A 98 10.81 38.32 2.35
C LEU A 98 9.54 39.13 2.66
N ARG A 99 8.40 38.44 2.85
CA ARG A 99 7.16 39.07 3.28
C ARG A 99 7.29 39.65 4.68
N TRP A 100 7.85 38.89 5.61
CA TRP A 100 8.08 39.33 6.98
C TRP A 100 9.02 40.52 7.04
N GLU A 101 10.16 40.48 6.32
CA GLU A 101 11.07 41.62 6.21
C GLU A 101 10.39 42.86 5.61
N GLY A 102 9.58 42.67 4.57
CA GLY A 102 8.82 43.76 3.97
C GLY A 102 7.76 44.33 4.91
N MET A 103 7.08 43.49 5.69
CA MET A 103 5.99 43.91 6.59
C MET A 103 6.50 44.48 7.91
N VAL A 104 7.57 43.94 8.48
CA VAL A 104 8.04 44.27 9.84
C VAL A 104 9.22 45.22 9.79
N LEU A 105 10.16 45.00 8.87
CA LEU A 105 11.36 45.84 8.71
C LEU A 105 11.19 46.94 7.64
N ASP A 106 10.00 47.08 7.06
CA ASP A 106 9.66 48.07 6.02
C ASP A 106 10.56 47.99 4.77
N SER A 107 11.06 46.78 4.46
CA SER A 107 11.93 46.55 3.30
C SER A 107 11.12 46.47 2.00
N ARG A 108 11.03 47.59 1.28
CA ARG A 108 10.33 47.66 -0.01
C ARG A 108 10.83 46.62 -1.02
N ALA A 109 12.15 46.42 -1.11
CA ALA A 109 12.73 45.47 -2.07
C ALA A 109 12.34 44.02 -1.75
N ALA A 110 12.34 43.65 -0.47
CA ALA A 110 11.90 42.33 -0.02
C ALA A 110 10.41 42.10 -0.33
N MET A 111 9.57 43.10 -0.05
CA MET A 111 8.13 43.02 -0.36
C MET A 111 7.86 42.86 -1.87
N LEU A 112 8.58 43.59 -2.72
CA LEU A 112 8.45 43.45 -4.19
C LEU A 112 8.82 42.05 -4.67
N LYS A 113 9.94 41.50 -4.17
CA LYS A 113 10.37 40.14 -4.51
C LYS A 113 9.37 39.09 -4.00
N SER A 114 8.85 39.25 -2.77
CA SER A 114 7.80 38.38 -2.24
C SER A 114 6.54 38.40 -3.10
N ASN A 115 6.11 39.58 -3.57
CA ASN A 115 4.93 39.72 -4.44
C ASN A 115 5.16 39.09 -5.83
N GLU A 116 6.37 39.16 -6.38
CA GLU A 116 6.72 38.49 -7.63
C GLU A 116 6.66 36.97 -7.49
N MET A 117 7.24 36.42 -6.40
CA MET A 117 7.15 34.99 -6.09
C MET A 117 5.70 34.55 -5.90
N PHE A 118 4.90 35.34 -5.18
CA PHE A 118 3.48 35.09 -4.98
C PHE A 118 2.71 35.01 -6.30
N LEU A 119 2.95 35.96 -7.22
CA LEU A 119 2.36 35.97 -8.56
C LEU A 119 2.77 34.74 -9.37
N ASN A 120 4.07 34.40 -9.38
CA ASN A 120 4.60 33.26 -10.13
C ASN A 120 4.00 31.94 -9.64
N ARG A 121 3.86 31.77 -8.33
CA ARG A 121 3.20 30.61 -7.72
C ARG A 121 1.73 30.52 -8.12
N ALA A 122 0.99 31.62 -8.02
CA ALA A 122 -0.40 31.63 -8.47
C ALA A 122 -0.53 31.26 -9.96
N ALA A 123 0.27 31.85 -10.83
CA ALA A 123 0.26 31.57 -12.26
C ALA A 123 0.58 30.09 -12.56
N ARG A 124 1.60 29.53 -11.88
CA ARG A 124 2.00 28.11 -11.98
C ARG A 124 0.87 27.16 -11.59
N PHE A 125 0.12 27.47 -10.54
CA PHE A 125 -1.04 26.66 -10.14
C PHE A 125 -2.08 26.61 -11.26
N PHE A 126 -2.51 27.76 -11.79
CA PHE A 126 -3.53 27.81 -12.84
C PHE A 126 -3.05 27.23 -14.18
N GLU A 127 -1.73 27.19 -14.40
CA GLU A 127 -1.14 26.50 -15.55
C GLU A 127 -1.25 24.97 -15.42
N LEU A 128 -1.02 24.39 -14.24
CA LEU A 128 -0.90 22.93 -14.10
C LEU A 128 -2.19 22.25 -13.62
N VAL A 129 -3.01 22.94 -12.84
CA VAL A 129 -4.18 22.39 -12.14
C VAL A 129 -5.48 22.75 -12.86
N ASP A 130 -6.38 21.78 -12.98
CA ASP A 130 -7.73 21.97 -13.51
C ASP A 130 -8.68 22.39 -12.38
N PRO A 131 -9.74 23.16 -12.68
CA PRO A 131 -10.69 23.59 -11.66
C PRO A 131 -11.42 22.38 -11.05
N ASP A 132 -11.48 22.35 -9.72
CA ASP A 132 -12.36 21.47 -8.95
C ASP A 132 -13.81 21.99 -8.93
N CYS A 133 -14.65 21.51 -8.01
CA CYS A 133 -16.05 21.96 -7.93
C CYS A 133 -16.21 23.40 -7.43
N ASN A 134 -15.12 24.10 -7.08
CA ASN A 134 -15.22 25.47 -6.63
C ASN A 134 -15.74 26.40 -7.74
N MET A 135 -16.50 27.40 -7.32
CA MET A 135 -16.90 28.50 -8.18
C MET A 135 -15.66 29.12 -8.83
N ARG A 136 -15.77 29.54 -10.09
CA ARG A 136 -14.72 30.21 -10.86
C ARG A 136 -14.50 31.66 -10.40
N VAL A 137 -14.27 31.84 -9.11
CA VAL A 137 -14.03 33.13 -8.46
C VAL A 137 -12.81 32.99 -7.56
N LEU A 138 -11.84 33.86 -7.80
CA LEU A 138 -10.64 34.02 -7.00
C LEU A 138 -10.84 35.17 -6.02
N TYR A 139 -10.73 34.90 -4.73
CA TYR A 139 -10.69 35.93 -3.68
C TYR A 139 -9.23 36.29 -3.44
N LEU A 140 -8.85 37.55 -3.68
CA LEU A 140 -7.45 37.96 -3.57
C LEU A 140 -7.25 39.35 -2.96
N HIS A 141 -6.01 39.65 -2.60
CA HIS A 141 -5.68 40.84 -1.81
C HIS A 141 -5.75 42.15 -2.61
N THR A 142 -5.34 42.14 -3.89
CA THR A 142 -5.17 43.38 -4.66
C THR A 142 -5.67 43.30 -6.10
N ALA A 143 -6.16 44.42 -6.64
CA ALA A 143 -6.59 44.51 -8.03
C ALA A 143 -5.41 44.42 -9.03
N GLU A 144 -4.21 44.80 -8.59
CA GLU A 144 -2.95 44.63 -9.34
C GLU A 144 -2.70 43.17 -9.68
N MET A 145 -2.79 42.31 -8.66
CA MET A 145 -2.51 40.89 -8.77
C MET A 145 -3.52 40.21 -9.70
N ALA A 146 -4.81 40.58 -9.61
CA ALA A 146 -5.82 40.10 -10.55
C ALA A 146 -5.46 40.46 -11.99
N ASN A 147 -5.09 41.72 -12.24
CA ASN A 147 -4.71 42.17 -13.58
C ASN A 147 -3.43 41.49 -14.08
N ALA A 148 -2.43 41.31 -13.21
CA ALA A 148 -1.18 40.61 -13.54
C ALA A 148 -1.43 39.14 -13.93
N LEU A 149 -2.39 38.48 -13.27
CA LEU A 149 -2.86 37.14 -13.59
C LEU A 149 -3.78 37.09 -14.84
N GLY A 150 -4.25 38.24 -15.33
CA GLY A 150 -5.21 38.31 -16.44
C GLY A 150 -6.65 37.95 -16.05
N VAL A 151 -7.02 38.16 -14.78
CA VAL A 151 -8.35 37.85 -14.22
C VAL A 151 -9.19 39.12 -14.10
N GLU A 152 -10.42 39.08 -14.58
CA GLU A 152 -11.34 40.22 -14.51
C GLU A 152 -11.83 40.46 -13.08
N VAL A 153 -11.67 41.69 -12.58
CA VAL A 153 -12.17 42.11 -11.27
C VAL A 153 -13.63 42.51 -11.36
N ILE A 154 -14.51 41.72 -10.73
CA ILE A 154 -15.97 41.97 -10.70
C ILE A 154 -16.43 42.70 -9.42
N GLY A 155 -15.57 42.74 -8.39
CA GLY A 155 -15.85 43.43 -7.13
C GLY A 155 -14.58 43.77 -6.38
N SER A 156 -14.56 44.94 -5.74
CA SER A 156 -13.49 45.38 -4.83
C SER A 156 -14.11 45.99 -3.59
N PHE A 157 -13.72 45.51 -2.41
CA PHE A 157 -14.32 45.89 -1.14
C PHE A 157 -13.25 46.29 -0.11
N ALA A 158 -13.63 47.16 0.82
CA ALA A 158 -12.82 47.50 2.00
C ALA A 158 -13.71 47.62 3.24
N LEU A 159 -13.21 47.12 4.37
CA LEU A 159 -13.82 47.32 5.68
C LEU A 159 -13.18 48.52 6.40
N PRO A 160 -13.88 49.18 7.33
CA PRO A 160 -13.34 50.26 8.14
C PRO A 160 -12.32 49.70 9.13
N GLU A 161 -11.37 50.53 9.52
CA GLU A 161 -10.29 50.16 10.43
C GLU A 161 -10.82 49.54 11.72
N GLU A 162 -11.89 50.10 12.28
CA GLU A 162 -12.48 49.67 13.54
C GLU A 162 -13.01 48.23 13.45
N VAL A 163 -13.59 47.87 12.31
CA VAL A 163 -14.14 46.52 12.07
C VAL A 163 -13.02 45.50 11.86
N VAL A 164 -11.97 45.88 11.13
CA VAL A 164 -10.77 45.05 10.96
C VAL A 164 -10.05 44.87 12.30
N ALA A 165 -10.00 45.91 13.12
CA ALA A 165 -9.40 45.88 14.45
C ALA A 165 -10.10 44.92 15.42
N GLN A 166 -11.40 44.74 15.29
CA GLN A 166 -12.19 43.82 16.10
C GLN A 166 -12.23 42.38 15.56
N ALA A 167 -11.63 42.13 14.39
CA ALA A 167 -11.65 40.83 13.74
C ALA A 167 -11.08 39.75 14.66
N CYS A 168 -11.74 38.59 14.71
CA CYS A 168 -11.32 37.44 15.50
C CYS A 168 -9.85 37.06 15.21
N ARG A 169 -9.48 37.03 13.91
CA ARG A 169 -8.11 36.71 13.46
C ARG A 169 -7.04 37.65 14.05
N ARG A 170 -7.35 38.93 14.26
CA ARG A 170 -6.42 39.88 14.88
C ARG A 170 -6.31 39.66 16.39
N ARG A 171 -7.46 39.44 17.07
CA ARG A 171 -7.50 39.22 18.53
C ARG A 171 -6.69 38.02 19.01
N HIS A 172 -6.38 37.07 18.13
CA HIS A 172 -5.61 35.87 18.43
C HIS A 172 -4.11 36.01 18.08
N GLN A 173 -3.64 37.16 17.61
CA GLN A 173 -2.21 37.40 17.33
C GLN A 173 -1.56 38.28 18.39
N HIS A 174 -0.25 38.13 18.59
CA HIS A 174 0.56 39.04 19.41
C HIS A 174 0.45 40.49 18.89
N ASP A 175 0.55 41.46 19.79
CA ASP A 175 0.28 42.88 19.51
C ASP A 175 1.03 43.40 18.27
N ASP A 176 2.34 43.14 18.15
CA ASP A 176 3.16 43.60 17.02
C ASP A 176 2.70 43.03 15.66
N ASN A 177 2.34 41.74 15.62
CA ASN A 177 1.83 41.10 14.40
C ASN A 177 0.41 41.58 14.06
N GLY A 178 -0.42 41.78 15.09
CA GLY A 178 -1.77 42.32 14.95
C GLY A 178 -1.78 43.74 14.38
N GLU A 179 -0.83 44.58 14.81
CA GLU A 179 -0.62 45.93 14.27
C GLU A 179 -0.10 45.90 12.83
N ALA A 180 0.90 45.07 12.53
CA ALA A 180 1.42 44.91 11.17
C ALA A 180 0.34 44.43 10.18
N MET A 181 -0.54 43.51 10.60
CA MET A 181 -1.67 43.06 9.79
C MET A 181 -2.73 44.16 9.56
N LEU A 182 -3.03 44.97 10.58
CA LEU A 182 -3.94 46.11 10.44
C LEU A 182 -3.38 47.11 9.43
N ARG A 183 -2.11 47.51 9.62
CA ARG A 183 -1.40 48.40 8.70
C ARG A 183 -1.46 47.88 7.27
N ALA A 184 -1.12 46.61 7.05
CA ALA A 184 -1.16 45.99 5.73
C ALA A 184 -2.57 46.01 5.11
N SER A 185 -3.63 45.79 5.91
CA SER A 185 -5.02 45.87 5.44
C SER A 185 -5.39 47.28 4.94
N LEU A 186 -5.03 48.32 5.71
CA LEU A 186 -5.27 49.72 5.36
C LEU A 186 -4.49 50.15 4.12
N GLU A 187 -3.21 49.79 4.06
CA GLU A 187 -2.34 50.08 2.93
C GLU A 187 -2.82 49.41 1.65
N GLN A 188 -3.22 48.13 1.72
CA GLN A 188 -3.84 47.42 0.60
C GLN A 188 -5.14 48.07 0.15
N ALA A 189 -5.99 48.50 1.09
CA ALA A 189 -7.23 49.18 0.76
C ALA A 189 -6.95 50.49 -0.01
N ALA A 190 -6.03 51.31 0.49
CA ALA A 190 -5.60 52.54 -0.17
C ALA A 190 -4.98 52.27 -1.55
N ALA A 191 -4.14 51.24 -1.66
CA ALA A 191 -3.50 50.84 -2.91
C ALA A 191 -4.53 50.38 -3.96
N ASN A 192 -5.52 49.58 -3.55
CA ASN A 192 -6.62 49.14 -4.42
C ASN A 192 -7.47 50.30 -4.92
N LYS A 193 -7.79 51.28 -4.06
CA LYS A 193 -8.49 52.50 -4.45
C LYS A 193 -7.72 53.29 -5.51
N ALA A 194 -6.43 53.51 -5.27
CA ALA A 194 -5.57 54.24 -6.19
C ALA A 194 -5.45 53.54 -7.56
N TYR A 195 -5.33 52.21 -7.54
CA TYR A 195 -5.27 51.41 -8.76
C TYR A 195 -6.56 51.45 -9.57
N ALA A 196 -7.71 51.29 -8.91
CA ALA A 196 -9.00 51.32 -9.57
C ALA A 196 -9.23 52.64 -10.31
N ILE A 197 -8.88 53.78 -9.69
CA ILE A 197 -8.94 55.11 -10.32
C ILE A 197 -8.01 55.19 -11.54
N ARG A 198 -6.77 54.72 -11.40
CA ARG A 198 -5.75 54.82 -12.45
C ARG A 198 -6.06 53.98 -13.69
N HIS A 199 -6.64 52.79 -13.50
CA HIS A 199 -6.85 51.82 -14.57
C HIS A 199 -8.32 51.71 -15.02
N GLY A 200 -9.20 52.60 -14.55
CA GLY A 200 -10.62 52.58 -14.90
C GLY A 200 -11.33 51.27 -14.49
N GLN A 201 -10.88 50.64 -13.40
CA GLN A 201 -11.46 49.39 -12.90
C GLN A 201 -12.61 49.65 -11.94
N VAL A 202 -13.31 48.59 -11.51
CA VAL A 202 -14.41 48.66 -10.54
C VAL A 202 -13.95 49.41 -9.29
N ALA A 203 -14.64 50.52 -8.99
CA ALA A 203 -14.34 51.34 -7.81
C ALA A 203 -14.49 50.51 -6.52
N GLN A 204 -13.52 50.64 -5.62
CA GLN A 204 -13.56 50.00 -4.32
C GLN A 204 -14.76 50.50 -3.49
N ARG A 205 -15.56 49.56 -3.00
CA ARG A 205 -16.77 49.84 -2.20
C ARG A 205 -16.46 49.67 -0.73
N ALA A 206 -16.67 50.72 0.06
CA ALA A 206 -16.63 50.63 1.51
C ALA A 206 -17.87 49.88 2.03
N VAL A 207 -17.68 48.96 2.96
CA VAL A 207 -18.74 48.20 3.65
C VAL A 207 -18.56 48.36 5.16
N CYS A 208 -19.63 48.45 5.95
CA CYS A 208 -19.54 48.78 7.38
C CYS A 208 -19.47 47.56 8.32
N SER A 209 -19.66 46.34 7.82
CA SER A 209 -19.58 45.10 8.62
C SER A 209 -19.31 43.89 7.73
N TYR A 210 -18.91 42.76 8.34
CA TYR A 210 -18.76 41.48 7.63
C TYR A 210 -20.08 40.95 7.07
N ASP A 211 -21.21 41.17 7.73
CA ASP A 211 -22.53 40.74 7.24
C ASP A 211 -22.95 41.53 5.99
N VAL A 212 -22.68 42.84 6.00
CA VAL A 212 -22.89 43.70 4.83
C VAL A 212 -21.95 43.29 3.71
N LEU A 213 -20.68 42.98 4.01
CA LEU A 213 -19.74 42.46 3.03
C LEU A 213 -20.26 41.16 2.39
N LEU A 214 -20.68 40.19 3.19
CA LEU A 214 -21.23 38.92 2.74
C LEU A 214 -22.39 39.13 1.76
N SER A 215 -23.35 39.98 2.15
CA SER A 215 -24.53 40.31 1.34
C SER A 215 -24.17 41.01 0.03
N ARG A 216 -23.17 41.91 0.06
CA ARG A 216 -22.71 42.65 -1.13
C ARG A 216 -21.94 41.75 -2.09
N VAL A 217 -21.11 40.85 -1.57
CA VAL A 217 -20.39 39.84 -2.37
C VAL A 217 -21.41 38.92 -3.03
N GLU A 218 -22.40 38.41 -2.29
CA GLU A 218 -23.48 37.60 -2.84
C GLU A 218 -24.18 38.29 -4.02
N GLY A 219 -24.53 39.58 -3.86
CA GLY A 219 -25.13 40.38 -4.92
C GLY A 219 -24.23 40.55 -6.15
N VAL A 220 -22.92 40.73 -5.97
CA VAL A 220 -21.95 40.82 -7.08
C VAL A 220 -21.82 39.48 -7.81
N LEU A 221 -21.76 38.36 -7.08
CA LEU A 221 -21.68 37.03 -7.66
C LEU A 221 -22.91 36.72 -8.53
N ARG A 222 -24.11 37.06 -8.04
CA ARG A 222 -25.37 36.93 -8.80
C ARG A 222 -25.39 37.81 -10.05
N ALA A 223 -25.00 39.08 -9.92
CA ALA A 223 -25.01 40.03 -11.02
C ALA A 223 -24.04 39.64 -12.17
N ASN A 224 -23.00 38.87 -11.85
CA ASN A 224 -22.01 38.39 -12.81
C ASN A 224 -22.21 36.92 -13.20
N ALA A 225 -23.36 36.32 -12.85
CA ALA A 225 -23.67 34.91 -13.12
C ALA A 225 -22.55 33.94 -12.72
N CYS A 226 -21.83 34.24 -11.63
CA CYS A 226 -20.72 33.41 -11.16
C CYS A 226 -21.20 32.05 -10.65
N PHE A 227 -22.46 31.98 -10.22
CA PHE A 227 -23.13 30.75 -9.85
C PHE A 227 -24.58 30.71 -10.34
N VAL A 228 -25.09 29.49 -10.55
CA VAL A 228 -26.50 29.24 -10.84
C VAL A 228 -27.26 29.25 -9.52
N SER A 229 -28.13 30.26 -9.36
CA SER A 229 -29.07 30.36 -8.25
C SER A 229 -30.36 29.63 -8.65
N ASP A 230 -30.42 28.35 -8.30
CA ASP A 230 -31.64 27.56 -8.36
C ASP A 230 -32.26 27.43 -6.95
N GLY A 231 -33.47 26.87 -6.88
CA GLY A 231 -34.17 26.71 -5.60
C GLY A 231 -33.43 25.81 -4.59
N GLU A 232 -32.59 24.89 -5.06
CA GLU A 232 -31.81 24.00 -4.21
C GLU A 232 -30.63 24.74 -3.57
N ALA A 233 -29.88 25.50 -4.38
CA ALA A 233 -28.74 26.30 -3.94
C ALA A 233 -29.14 27.40 -2.94
N GLU A 234 -30.27 28.07 -3.19
CA GLU A 234 -30.86 29.00 -2.22
C GLU A 234 -31.29 28.29 -0.93
N GLY A 235 -31.89 27.11 -1.08
CA GLY A 235 -32.28 26.25 0.02
C GLY A 235 -31.08 25.87 0.90
N TYR A 236 -29.94 25.52 0.30
CA TYR A 236 -28.71 25.21 1.01
C TYR A 236 -28.19 26.43 1.77
N LEU A 237 -27.99 27.58 1.12
CA LEU A 237 -27.48 28.79 1.78
C LEU A 237 -28.37 29.22 2.95
N SER A 238 -29.69 29.19 2.77
CA SER A 238 -30.62 29.57 3.83
C SER A 238 -30.56 28.60 5.02
N LYS A 239 -30.37 27.29 4.78
CA LYS A 239 -30.30 26.29 5.85
C LYS A 239 -28.94 26.32 6.54
N ALA A 240 -27.85 26.34 5.78
CA ALA A 240 -26.48 26.36 6.30
C ALA A 240 -26.24 27.55 7.25
N LYS A 241 -26.83 28.72 6.97
CA LYS A 241 -26.77 29.90 7.86
C LYS A 241 -27.54 29.75 9.18
N ARG A 242 -28.53 28.85 9.25
CA ARG A 242 -29.43 28.69 10.41
C ARG A 242 -29.09 27.49 11.30
N ILE A 243 -28.39 26.49 10.78
CA ILE A 243 -28.10 25.24 11.50
C ILE A 243 -27.05 25.47 12.59
N GLN A 244 -27.46 25.22 13.85
CA GLN A 244 -26.57 25.27 15.01
C GLN A 244 -25.98 23.89 15.35
N GLY A 245 -26.73 22.81 15.13
CA GLY A 245 -26.31 21.44 15.44
C GLY A 245 -25.29 20.85 14.46
N GLU A 246 -24.29 20.12 14.96
CA GLU A 246 -23.27 19.49 14.11
C GLU A 246 -23.84 18.37 13.24
N LYS A 247 -24.71 17.51 13.78
CA LYS A 247 -25.38 16.44 13.03
C LYS A 247 -26.14 16.98 11.82
N GLU A 248 -27.05 17.93 12.05
CA GLU A 248 -27.83 18.58 10.99
C GLU A 248 -26.95 19.23 9.92
N ARG A 249 -25.80 19.81 10.32
CA ARG A 249 -24.85 20.43 9.41
C ARG A 249 -24.15 19.40 8.53
N LEU A 250 -23.68 18.30 9.13
CA LEU A 250 -23.04 17.21 8.42
C LEU A 250 -24.03 16.50 7.50
N ASP A 251 -25.26 16.26 7.96
CA ASP A 251 -26.32 15.63 7.15
C ASP A 251 -26.69 16.49 5.95
N LEU A 252 -26.85 17.81 6.16
CA LEU A 252 -27.09 18.75 5.06
C LEU A 252 -25.94 18.74 4.05
N ALA A 253 -24.71 18.91 4.53
CA ALA A 253 -23.54 19.00 3.65
C ALA A 253 -23.28 17.68 2.91
N TRP A 254 -23.43 16.55 3.59
CA TRP A 254 -23.27 15.21 3.01
C TRP A 254 -24.30 14.95 1.91
N ARG A 255 -25.56 15.35 2.14
CA ARG A 255 -26.60 15.24 1.12
C ARG A 255 -26.26 16.05 -0.13
N GLU A 256 -25.76 17.28 0.01
CA GLU A 256 -25.38 18.10 -1.15
C GLU A 256 -24.13 17.57 -1.87
N LEU A 257 -23.18 16.96 -1.15
CA LEU A 257 -22.04 16.28 -1.77
C LEU A 257 -22.47 15.10 -2.66
N LYS A 258 -23.61 14.47 -2.35
CA LYS A 258 -24.18 13.35 -3.10
C LYS A 258 -25.15 13.75 -4.20
N SER A 259 -25.91 14.84 -4.05
CA SER A 259 -27.05 15.20 -4.91
C SER A 259 -26.65 15.54 -6.35
N GLY A 260 -25.39 15.91 -6.60
CA GLY A 260 -24.86 16.05 -7.94
C GLY A 260 -25.23 17.36 -8.67
N THR A 261 -26.20 18.14 -8.19
CA THR A 261 -26.90 19.18 -8.98
C THR A 261 -26.12 20.48 -9.18
N ASN A 262 -25.30 20.91 -8.20
CA ASN A 262 -24.60 22.20 -8.29
C ASN A 262 -23.18 22.17 -7.71
N ASP A 263 -22.16 22.40 -8.55
CA ASP A 263 -20.76 22.20 -8.16
C ASP A 263 -20.27 23.15 -7.06
N TRP A 264 -20.61 24.45 -7.12
CA TRP A 264 -20.15 25.39 -6.08
C TRP A 264 -20.80 25.08 -4.72
N VAL A 265 -22.04 24.55 -4.72
CA VAL A 265 -22.71 24.08 -3.51
C VAL A 265 -21.98 22.87 -2.93
N LYS A 266 -21.54 21.92 -3.78
CA LYS A 266 -20.68 20.81 -3.33
C LYS A 266 -19.38 21.32 -2.72
N ALA A 267 -18.74 22.31 -3.31
CA ALA A 267 -17.51 22.89 -2.75
C ALA A 267 -17.74 23.58 -1.39
N ALA A 268 -18.84 24.33 -1.24
CA ALA A 268 -19.23 24.93 0.03
C ALA A 268 -19.55 23.86 1.09
N ALA A 269 -20.29 22.82 0.71
CA ALA A 269 -20.58 21.66 1.56
C ALA A 269 -19.31 20.90 1.95
N ALA A 270 -18.39 20.68 1.01
CA ALA A 270 -17.09 20.06 1.26
C ALA A 270 -16.28 20.83 2.31
N ARG A 271 -16.21 22.16 2.18
CA ARG A 271 -15.55 23.03 3.17
C ARG A 271 -16.24 22.93 4.54
N ALA A 272 -17.58 22.90 4.60
CA ALA A 272 -18.30 22.73 5.85
C ALA A 272 -17.98 21.38 6.54
N VAL A 273 -17.88 20.29 5.78
CA VAL A 273 -17.49 18.97 6.32
C VAL A 273 -16.02 18.98 6.76
N ARG A 274 -15.11 19.55 5.96
CA ARG A 274 -13.69 19.67 6.32
C ARG A 274 -13.45 20.52 7.57
N LEU A 275 -14.29 21.53 7.83
CA LEU A 275 -14.21 22.29 9.08
C LEU A 275 -14.58 21.46 10.32
N SER A 276 -15.44 20.44 10.16
CA SER A 276 -15.84 19.54 11.26
C SER A 276 -14.87 18.35 11.40
N MET A 277 -14.44 17.76 10.29
CA MET A 277 -13.69 16.49 10.28
C MET A 277 -12.22 16.63 9.91
N LEU A 278 -11.75 17.82 9.51
CA LEU A 278 -10.39 18.09 9.06
C LEU A 278 -9.97 17.13 7.95
N ASP A 279 -8.80 16.49 8.10
CA ASP A 279 -8.26 15.52 7.13
C ASP A 279 -8.96 14.16 7.17
N ALA A 280 -9.84 13.92 8.16
CA ALA A 280 -10.71 12.75 8.20
C ALA A 280 -12.03 12.97 7.45
N ALA A 281 -12.18 14.09 6.73
CA ALA A 281 -13.35 14.34 5.90
C ALA A 281 -13.52 13.22 4.84
N PRO A 282 -14.76 12.95 4.39
CA PRO A 282 -15.01 11.91 3.42
C PRO A 282 -14.42 12.28 2.06
N LYS A 283 -14.09 11.27 1.26
CA LYS A 283 -13.47 11.40 -0.06
C LYS A 283 -14.24 12.30 -1.01
N GLU A 284 -15.56 12.32 -0.91
CA GLU A 284 -16.44 13.19 -1.68
C GLU A 284 -16.18 14.68 -1.38
N ALA A 285 -15.89 15.02 -0.12
CA ALA A 285 -15.51 16.38 0.26
C ALA A 285 -14.12 16.74 -0.28
N HIS A 286 -13.15 15.84 -0.15
CA HIS A 286 -11.82 16.03 -0.74
C HIS A 286 -11.88 16.16 -2.26
N ALA A 287 -12.72 15.39 -2.94
CA ALA A 287 -12.91 15.46 -4.38
C ALA A 287 -13.46 16.83 -4.82
N ALA A 288 -14.47 17.35 -4.11
CA ALA A 288 -15.10 18.63 -4.43
C ALA A 288 -14.25 19.86 -4.04
N HIS A 289 -13.30 19.70 -3.11
CA HIS A 289 -12.39 20.76 -2.68
C HIS A 289 -10.96 20.22 -2.54
N ASN A 290 -10.27 20.10 -3.68
CA ASN A 290 -8.94 19.48 -3.79
C ASN A 290 -7.81 20.47 -4.14
N HIS A 291 -8.11 21.69 -4.59
CA HIS A 291 -7.06 22.61 -5.01
C HIS A 291 -5.95 22.89 -3.98
N PRO A 292 -6.18 22.92 -2.65
CA PRO A 292 -5.09 23.22 -1.71
C PRO A 292 -4.00 22.14 -1.74
N ILE A 293 -4.37 20.85 -1.79
CA ILE A 293 -3.37 19.77 -1.85
C ILE A 293 -2.58 19.81 -3.17
N TRP A 294 -3.22 20.14 -4.28
CA TRP A 294 -2.52 20.25 -5.56
C TRP A 294 -1.65 21.50 -5.67
N ALA A 295 -2.04 22.61 -5.05
CA ALA A 295 -1.18 23.78 -4.91
C ALA A 295 0.11 23.42 -4.16
N ARG A 296 0.02 22.70 -3.03
CA ARG A 296 1.18 22.20 -2.28
C ARG A 296 2.10 21.35 -3.15
N VAL A 297 1.54 20.35 -3.84
CA VAL A 297 2.31 19.44 -4.69
C VAL A 297 2.99 20.20 -5.84
N VAL A 298 2.26 21.06 -6.56
CA VAL A 298 2.79 21.81 -7.71
C VAL A 298 3.98 22.68 -7.30
N HIS A 299 3.85 23.37 -6.17
CA HIS A 299 4.90 24.26 -5.70
C HIS A 299 6.10 23.49 -5.16
N ALA A 300 5.89 22.43 -4.39
CA ALA A 300 6.98 21.58 -3.91
C ALA A 300 7.74 20.93 -5.07
N VAL A 301 7.05 20.44 -6.12
CA VAL A 301 7.71 19.92 -7.32
C VAL A 301 8.56 20.99 -7.99
N HIS A 302 8.05 22.21 -8.14
CA HIS A 302 8.79 23.28 -8.78
C HIS A 302 10.03 23.68 -7.99
N SER A 303 9.89 23.86 -6.67
CA SER A 303 10.98 24.21 -5.75
C SER A 303 12.06 23.14 -5.72
N ALA A 304 11.69 21.86 -5.79
CA ALA A 304 12.61 20.73 -5.73
C ALA A 304 13.17 20.27 -7.09
N ALA A 305 12.60 20.72 -8.21
CA ALA A 305 13.00 20.27 -9.54
C ALA A 305 14.30 20.94 -10.02
N ALA A 306 15.27 20.12 -10.41
CA ALA A 306 16.49 20.57 -11.05
C ALA A 306 16.23 21.08 -12.48
N PRO A 307 17.04 22.03 -12.99
CA PRO A 307 16.98 22.46 -14.38
C PRO A 307 17.52 21.35 -15.31
N VAL A 308 16.63 20.49 -15.80
CA VAL A 308 16.93 19.39 -16.73
C VAL A 308 16.43 19.68 -18.15
N ASN A 309 17.16 19.23 -19.17
CA ASN A 309 16.84 19.38 -20.58
C ASN A 309 16.39 18.04 -21.20
N THR A 310 15.09 17.83 -21.39
CA THR A 310 14.51 16.55 -21.83
C THR A 310 14.94 16.07 -23.22
N ALA A 311 15.65 16.88 -24.02
CA ALA A 311 16.00 16.56 -25.40
C ALA A 311 17.20 15.62 -25.58
N SER A 312 18.01 15.36 -24.54
CA SER A 312 19.22 14.53 -24.69
C SER A 312 19.05 13.11 -24.15
N TRP A 313 18.90 12.14 -25.06
CA TRP A 313 18.98 10.70 -24.79
C TRP A 313 20.40 10.17 -25.09
N ARG A 314 20.90 9.23 -24.28
CA ARG A 314 22.15 8.50 -24.56
C ARG A 314 22.03 7.04 -24.15
N THR A 315 22.44 6.14 -25.04
CA THR A 315 22.54 4.71 -24.75
C THR A 315 23.72 4.43 -23.82
N ARG A 316 23.52 3.59 -22.81
CA ARG A 316 24.53 3.11 -21.86
C ARG A 316 24.45 1.59 -21.76
N SER A 317 25.57 0.93 -21.53
CA SER A 317 25.58 -0.48 -21.13
C SER A 317 25.02 -0.64 -19.72
N GLU A 318 24.64 -1.87 -19.35
CA GLU A 318 24.14 -2.15 -18.00
C GLU A 318 25.14 -1.76 -16.90
N GLU A 319 26.41 -2.07 -17.12
CA GLU A 319 27.48 -1.73 -16.18
C GLU A 319 27.62 -0.21 -16.03
N GLN A 320 27.50 0.53 -17.13
CA GLN A 320 27.48 1.99 -17.09
C GLN A 320 26.26 2.55 -16.35
N TRP A 321 25.08 1.93 -16.49
CA TRP A 321 23.89 2.32 -15.71
C TRP A 321 24.12 2.13 -14.21
N ARG A 322 24.70 0.99 -13.80
CA ARG A 322 24.99 0.67 -12.39
C ARG A 322 26.11 1.52 -11.79
N GLN A 323 27.09 1.91 -12.61
CA GLN A 323 28.13 2.85 -12.20
C GLN A 323 27.59 4.27 -12.05
N HIS A 324 26.65 4.66 -12.90
CA HIS A 324 26.08 6.00 -12.88
C HIS A 324 25.01 6.19 -11.80
N HIS A 325 24.24 5.14 -11.48
CA HIS A 325 23.20 5.17 -10.46
C HIS A 325 23.50 4.16 -9.35
N ALA A 326 23.78 4.67 -8.15
CA ALA A 326 24.02 3.82 -7.00
C ALA A 326 22.80 2.96 -6.66
N PHE A 327 23.01 1.75 -6.17
CA PHE A 327 21.92 0.92 -5.65
C PHE A 327 21.40 1.45 -4.30
N GLY A 328 20.12 1.20 -4.02
CA GLY A 328 19.55 1.30 -2.69
C GLY A 328 19.89 0.10 -1.80
N PRO A 329 19.23 -0.07 -0.64
CA PRO A 329 19.34 -1.25 0.23
C PRO A 329 18.60 -2.47 -0.36
N GLY A 330 17.90 -2.28 -1.48
CA GLY A 330 17.54 -3.39 -2.34
C GLY A 330 18.80 -4.10 -2.85
N SER A 331 18.64 -5.31 -3.33
CA SER A 331 19.73 -5.95 -4.07
C SER A 331 19.40 -5.87 -5.54
N GLY A 332 20.02 -4.94 -6.27
CA GLY A 332 19.82 -4.82 -7.73
C GLY A 332 20.13 -6.12 -8.50
N ALA A 333 20.98 -6.98 -7.93
CA ALA A 333 21.20 -8.34 -8.40
C ALA A 333 19.92 -9.19 -8.42
N PHE A 334 18.95 -8.88 -7.55
CA PHE A 334 17.66 -9.56 -7.46
C PHE A 334 16.48 -8.80 -8.09
N ALA A 335 16.68 -7.65 -8.74
CA ALA A 335 15.61 -6.89 -9.40
C ALA A 335 14.99 -7.64 -10.61
N PHE A 336 13.70 -7.42 -10.91
CA PHE A 336 12.96 -8.08 -12.01
C PHE A 336 13.62 -8.06 -13.38
N CYS A 337 14.15 -6.93 -13.81
CA CYS A 337 14.90 -6.82 -15.04
C CYS A 337 16.07 -5.86 -14.83
N ASN A 338 16.83 -5.62 -15.90
CA ASN A 338 17.81 -4.55 -15.95
C ASN A 338 17.30 -3.39 -16.82
N ILE A 339 17.85 -2.18 -16.61
CA ILE A 339 17.51 -0.99 -17.41
C ILE A 339 17.87 -1.23 -18.89
N SER A 340 19.06 -1.76 -19.16
CA SER A 340 19.52 -2.07 -20.53
C SER A 340 18.61 -3.05 -21.27
N ASP A 341 18.20 -4.14 -20.61
CA ASP A 341 17.28 -5.13 -21.18
C ASP A 341 15.94 -4.48 -21.57
N TRP A 342 15.37 -3.65 -20.68
CA TRP A 342 14.11 -2.94 -20.98
C TRP A 342 14.23 -2.00 -22.19
N LEU A 343 15.34 -1.26 -22.27
CA LEU A 343 15.59 -0.33 -23.36
C LEU A 343 15.83 -1.03 -24.69
N ALA A 344 16.45 -2.21 -24.70
CA ALA A 344 16.65 -3.01 -25.92
C ALA A 344 15.32 -3.40 -26.58
N HIS A 345 14.27 -3.57 -25.77
CA HIS A 345 12.90 -3.83 -26.22
C HIS A 345 12.03 -2.56 -26.31
N THR A 346 12.65 -1.38 -26.33
CA THR A 346 11.96 -0.08 -26.50
C THR A 346 12.36 0.55 -27.84
N PRO A 347 11.39 0.90 -28.72
CA PRO A 347 11.71 1.53 -29.98
C PRO A 347 12.49 2.84 -29.79
N GLU A 348 13.62 2.98 -30.48
CA GLU A 348 14.48 4.15 -30.34
C GLU A 348 13.76 5.45 -30.74
N SER A 349 12.83 5.39 -31.71
CA SER A 349 11.99 6.54 -32.08
C SER A 349 11.19 7.10 -30.90
N HIS A 350 10.76 6.27 -29.95
CA HIS A 350 10.03 6.73 -28.78
C HIS A 350 10.95 7.31 -27.71
N LEU A 351 12.18 6.80 -27.59
CA LEU A 351 13.20 7.40 -26.74
C LEU A 351 13.67 8.76 -27.28
N GLN A 352 13.57 9.00 -28.59
CA GLN A 352 13.88 10.29 -29.20
C GLN A 352 12.70 11.30 -29.17
N ASP A 353 11.46 10.82 -29.02
CA ASP A 353 10.27 11.67 -28.95
C ASP A 353 10.27 12.51 -27.65
N PRO A 354 10.32 13.85 -27.71
CA PRO A 354 10.36 14.69 -26.51
C PRO A 354 9.10 14.62 -25.64
N GLU A 355 7.96 14.16 -26.18
CA GLU A 355 6.71 14.04 -25.42
C GLU A 355 6.61 12.74 -24.61
N ARG A 356 7.50 11.76 -24.87
CA ARG A 356 7.48 10.42 -24.24
C ARG A 356 8.62 10.21 -23.26
N TYR A 357 8.43 9.30 -22.30
CA TYR A 357 9.40 8.96 -21.26
C TYR A 357 9.97 10.18 -20.54
N GLN A 358 9.12 11.18 -20.28
CA GLN A 358 9.58 12.48 -19.82
C GLN A 358 10.21 12.38 -18.43
N TRP A 359 9.64 11.60 -17.52
CA TRP A 359 10.19 11.46 -16.17
C TRP A 359 11.52 10.72 -16.19
N PHE A 360 11.64 9.64 -16.95
CA PHE A 360 12.89 8.90 -17.07
C PHE A 360 13.99 9.77 -17.68
N LYS A 361 13.70 10.51 -18.76
CA LYS A 361 14.66 11.44 -19.40
C LYS A 361 15.11 12.56 -18.47
N GLN A 362 14.19 13.11 -17.67
CA GLN A 362 14.52 14.09 -16.64
C GLN A 362 15.43 13.47 -15.57
N LEU A 363 15.11 12.25 -15.13
CA LEU A 363 15.77 11.56 -14.03
C LEU A 363 17.21 11.15 -14.35
N ILE A 364 17.47 10.62 -15.54
CA ILE A 364 18.83 10.16 -15.91
C ILE A 364 19.84 11.30 -16.10
N GLN A 365 19.37 12.55 -16.06
CA GLN A 365 20.21 13.75 -16.04
C GLN A 365 20.58 14.16 -14.62
N LEU A 366 19.88 13.64 -13.62
CA LEU A 366 20.26 13.76 -12.22
C LEU A 366 21.39 12.76 -11.96
N GLY A 367 22.58 13.26 -11.59
CA GLY A 367 23.75 12.42 -11.32
C GLY A 367 23.68 11.64 -10.00
N ASP A 368 22.70 11.91 -9.14
CA ASP A 368 22.55 11.31 -7.81
C ASP A 368 21.12 10.80 -7.59
N VAL A 369 20.77 9.74 -8.33
CA VAL A 369 19.49 9.03 -8.19
C VAL A 369 19.76 7.52 -8.16
N LYS A 370 18.97 6.80 -7.36
CA LYS A 370 19.13 5.35 -7.23
C LYS A 370 18.75 4.60 -8.50
N TYR A 371 19.47 3.50 -8.76
CA TYR A 371 19.21 2.61 -9.89
C TYR A 371 17.76 2.11 -9.89
N GLU A 372 17.24 1.73 -8.72
CA GLU A 372 15.88 1.22 -8.56
C GLU A 372 14.84 2.24 -8.98
N ARG A 373 15.05 3.52 -8.66
CA ARG A 373 14.15 4.61 -9.08
C ARG A 373 14.21 4.82 -10.59
N ALA A 374 15.40 4.81 -11.17
CA ALA A 374 15.57 4.92 -12.61
C ALA A 374 14.84 3.79 -13.34
N LEU A 375 14.99 2.54 -12.88
CA LEU A 375 14.30 1.38 -13.44
C LEU A 375 12.78 1.46 -13.25
N CYS A 376 12.29 1.79 -12.05
CA CYS A 376 10.85 1.94 -11.81
C CYS A 376 10.23 3.05 -12.67
N THR A 377 10.92 4.19 -12.80
CA THR A 377 10.46 5.32 -13.62
C THR A 377 10.43 4.96 -15.10
N LEU A 378 11.46 4.27 -15.61
CA LEU A 378 11.49 3.77 -16.99
C LEU A 378 10.30 2.88 -17.31
N VAL A 379 10.04 1.89 -16.44
CA VAL A 379 8.93 0.94 -16.64
C VAL A 379 7.58 1.63 -16.49
N PHE A 380 7.44 2.59 -15.57
CA PHE A 380 6.18 3.31 -15.38
C PHE A 380 5.92 4.35 -16.48
N ASP A 381 6.94 4.97 -17.07
CA ASP A 381 6.78 5.80 -18.26
C ASP A 381 6.27 4.97 -19.46
N ASP A 382 6.73 3.73 -19.59
CA ASP A 382 6.18 2.76 -20.56
C ASP A 382 4.67 2.54 -20.32
N VAL A 383 4.25 2.46 -19.06
CA VAL A 383 2.83 2.37 -18.70
C VAL A 383 2.08 3.64 -19.10
N LEU A 384 2.61 4.83 -18.82
CA LEU A 384 1.99 6.09 -19.19
C LEU A 384 1.83 6.21 -20.70
N ASP A 385 2.88 5.91 -21.48
CA ASP A 385 2.90 6.14 -22.92
C ASP A 385 2.20 5.06 -23.76
N TYR A 386 1.99 3.85 -23.21
CA TYR A 386 1.43 2.72 -23.97
C TYR A 386 0.21 2.06 -23.36
N VAL A 387 0.14 1.98 -22.03
CA VAL A 387 -0.99 1.33 -21.34
C VAL A 387 -2.12 2.34 -21.14
N ILE A 388 -1.78 3.55 -20.68
CA ILE A 388 -2.75 4.63 -20.41
C ILE A 388 -2.36 5.96 -21.09
N PRO A 389 -2.10 5.98 -22.41
CA PRO A 389 -1.62 7.15 -23.15
C PRO A 389 -2.53 8.38 -23.04
N GLN A 390 -3.83 8.16 -22.84
CA GLN A 390 -4.82 9.22 -22.63
C GLN A 390 -4.56 10.05 -21.34
N HIS A 391 -3.79 9.52 -20.39
CA HIS A 391 -3.41 10.20 -19.15
C HIS A 391 -1.96 10.69 -19.12
N ALA A 392 -1.11 10.31 -20.09
CA ALA A 392 0.32 10.66 -20.11
C ALA A 392 0.55 12.18 -20.04
N LYS A 393 -0.13 12.95 -20.92
CA LYS A 393 -0.03 14.42 -20.96
C LYS A 393 -0.42 15.08 -19.64
N MET A 394 -1.36 14.49 -18.91
CA MET A 394 -1.78 14.98 -17.59
C MET A 394 -0.73 14.66 -16.53
N ALA A 395 -0.22 13.42 -16.49
CA ALA A 395 0.83 13.01 -15.55
C ALA A 395 2.11 13.84 -15.72
N TYR A 396 2.55 14.05 -16.97
CA TYR A 396 3.77 14.80 -17.30
C TYR A 396 3.72 16.30 -17.02
N ARG A 397 2.59 16.86 -16.59
CA ARG A 397 2.51 18.24 -16.09
C ARG A 397 3.41 18.47 -14.88
N LEU A 398 3.59 17.45 -14.03
CA LEU A 398 4.57 17.49 -12.95
C LEU A 398 5.91 16.95 -13.44
N ARG A 399 6.99 17.70 -13.19
CA ARG A 399 8.36 17.31 -13.55
C ARG A 399 8.99 16.37 -12.51
N LEU A 400 8.30 15.27 -12.18
CA LEU A 400 8.72 14.38 -11.09
C LEU A 400 10.08 13.70 -11.32
N GLY A 401 10.46 13.49 -12.58
CA GLY A 401 11.78 12.99 -12.91
C GLY A 401 12.91 13.97 -12.62
N ALA A 402 12.61 15.28 -12.52
CA ALA A 402 13.61 16.31 -12.24
C ALA A 402 13.89 16.51 -10.73
N VAL A 403 13.20 15.75 -9.87
CA VAL A 403 13.28 15.87 -8.41
C VAL A 403 14.28 14.85 -7.85
N SER A 404 15.06 15.19 -6.82
CA SER A 404 15.95 14.24 -6.13
C SER A 404 15.19 13.11 -5.41
N ASP A 405 15.86 12.02 -5.02
CA ASP A 405 15.17 10.85 -4.41
C ASP A 405 14.44 11.20 -3.11
N VAL A 406 15.07 12.01 -2.26
CA VAL A 406 14.52 12.43 -0.95
C VAL A 406 13.26 13.26 -1.14
N HIS A 407 13.33 14.32 -1.96
CA HIS A 407 12.18 15.17 -2.25
C HIS A 407 11.10 14.41 -3.03
N TYR A 408 11.48 13.48 -3.91
CA TYR A 408 10.52 12.69 -4.68
C TYR A 408 9.65 11.85 -3.76
N VAL A 409 10.20 11.17 -2.76
CA VAL A 409 9.40 10.36 -1.83
C VAL A 409 8.42 11.21 -1.03
N GLU A 410 8.85 12.36 -0.50
CA GLU A 410 7.98 13.29 0.23
C GLU A 410 6.82 13.78 -0.67
N ILE A 411 7.15 14.29 -1.85
CA ILE A 411 6.17 14.83 -2.80
C ILE A 411 5.24 13.73 -3.34
N ALA A 412 5.79 12.58 -3.71
CA ALA A 412 5.01 11.46 -4.24
C ALA A 412 4.08 10.86 -3.18
N LYS A 413 4.45 10.95 -1.89
CA LYS A 413 3.55 10.59 -0.80
C LYS A 413 2.36 11.53 -0.73
N GLU A 414 2.59 12.81 -0.92
CA GLU A 414 1.54 13.81 -0.95
C GLU A 414 0.62 13.67 -2.18
N ILE A 415 1.19 13.32 -3.34
CA ILE A 415 0.40 12.93 -4.52
C ILE A 415 -0.48 11.72 -4.21
N HIS A 416 0.07 10.69 -3.57
CA HIS A 416 -0.71 9.52 -3.15
C HIS A 416 -1.86 9.93 -2.22
N ASN A 417 -1.63 10.79 -1.23
CA ASN A 417 -2.70 11.29 -0.36
C ASN A 417 -3.79 12.03 -1.14
N GLY A 418 -3.39 12.94 -2.06
CA GLY A 418 -4.32 13.70 -2.90
C GLY A 418 -5.17 12.82 -3.81
N VAL A 419 -4.58 11.81 -4.43
CA VAL A 419 -5.29 10.84 -5.27
C VAL A 419 -6.21 9.95 -4.43
N THR A 420 -5.73 9.45 -3.28
CA THR A 420 -6.46 8.50 -2.41
C THR A 420 -7.62 9.17 -1.68
N LEU A 421 -7.54 10.46 -1.41
CA LEU A 421 -8.65 11.19 -0.79
C LEU A 421 -9.57 11.82 -1.82
N GLY A 422 -9.02 12.41 -2.87
CA GLY A 422 -9.78 13.21 -3.82
C GLY A 422 -10.28 12.47 -5.06
N CYS A 423 -9.77 11.27 -5.35
CA CYS A 423 -10.06 10.54 -6.59
C CYS A 423 -9.87 11.41 -7.85
N ASN A 424 -8.79 12.19 -7.86
CA ASN A 424 -8.43 13.10 -8.95
C ASN A 424 -6.90 13.25 -9.01
N TYR A 425 -6.38 13.78 -10.12
CA TYR A 425 -4.97 14.15 -10.27
C TYR A 425 -4.87 15.55 -10.87
N LEU A 426 -4.23 16.49 -10.17
CA LEU A 426 -4.18 17.91 -10.55
C LEU A 426 -5.58 18.51 -10.83
N GLY A 427 -6.56 18.17 -9.99
CA GLY A 427 -7.94 18.62 -10.13
C GLY A 427 -8.76 17.88 -11.20
N VAL A 428 -8.13 17.08 -12.06
CA VAL A 428 -8.82 16.27 -13.07
C VAL A 428 -9.42 15.03 -12.41
N PRO A 429 -10.75 14.83 -12.41
CA PRO A 429 -11.38 13.66 -11.83
C PRO A 429 -10.87 12.37 -12.47
N LEU A 430 -10.57 11.36 -11.65
CA LEU A 430 -10.19 10.04 -12.11
C LEU A 430 -11.36 9.06 -11.97
N GLU A 431 -11.47 8.13 -12.91
CA GLU A 431 -12.27 6.93 -12.69
C GLU A 431 -11.62 6.09 -11.59
N THR A 432 -12.42 5.40 -10.77
CA THR A 432 -11.94 4.56 -9.65
C THR A 432 -10.92 3.50 -10.11
N ARG A 433 -11.12 2.89 -11.28
CA ARG A 433 -10.17 1.94 -11.88
C ARG A 433 -8.79 2.54 -12.16
N MET A 434 -8.70 3.86 -12.34
CA MET A 434 -7.44 4.56 -12.59
C MET A 434 -6.62 4.80 -11.32
N LEU A 435 -7.22 4.66 -10.15
CA LEU A 435 -6.51 4.79 -8.87
C LEU A 435 -5.35 3.78 -8.75
N GLY A 436 -5.49 2.58 -9.33
CA GLY A 436 -4.42 1.58 -9.39
C GLY A 436 -3.16 2.06 -10.11
N PHE A 437 -3.26 3.09 -10.97
CA PHE A 437 -2.13 3.69 -11.66
C PHE A 437 -1.59 4.93 -10.95
N PHE A 438 -2.42 5.72 -10.28
CA PHE A 438 -2.04 7.02 -9.71
C PHE A 438 -1.77 7.02 -8.19
N MET A 439 -2.08 5.93 -7.49
CA MET A 439 -1.72 5.75 -6.08
C MET A 439 -0.33 5.11 -5.95
N TYR A 440 0.33 5.38 -4.82
CA TYR A 440 1.62 4.79 -4.44
C TYR A 440 2.81 5.19 -5.34
N PHE A 441 2.83 6.41 -5.86
CA PHE A 441 3.98 6.95 -6.60
C PHE A 441 5.26 6.95 -5.76
N ASP A 442 5.15 7.07 -4.43
CA ASP A 442 6.28 6.93 -3.50
C ASP A 442 7.02 5.61 -3.70
N CYS A 443 6.32 4.51 -4.00
CA CYS A 443 6.95 3.20 -4.24
C CYS A 443 7.83 3.15 -5.50
N LEU A 444 7.64 4.05 -6.48
CA LEU A 444 8.50 4.13 -7.67
C LEU A 444 9.90 4.67 -7.33
N ALA A 445 10.13 5.20 -6.12
CA ALA A 445 11.47 5.48 -5.62
C ALA A 445 12.31 4.21 -5.43
N GLY A 446 11.70 3.03 -5.48
CA GLY A 446 12.34 1.79 -5.06
C GLY A 446 12.61 1.82 -3.55
N ARG A 447 13.66 1.14 -3.12
CA ARG A 447 14.06 1.11 -1.71
C ARG A 447 15.17 2.12 -1.48
N LEU A 448 15.09 2.87 -0.40
CA LEU A 448 16.07 3.89 -0.05
C LEU A 448 16.77 3.53 1.26
N PHE A 449 18.06 3.90 1.36
CA PHE A 449 18.78 3.86 2.63
C PHE A 449 18.19 4.96 3.49
N GLY A 450 17.33 4.54 4.40
CA GLY A 450 16.53 5.44 5.22
C GLY A 450 17.19 5.76 6.54
N ASP A 451 16.67 6.80 7.19
CA ASP A 451 17.00 7.12 8.58
C ASP A 451 16.60 5.93 9.47
N GLN A 452 17.48 5.63 10.41
CA GLN A 452 17.35 4.56 11.39
C GLN A 452 17.32 5.22 12.77
N ASN A 453 16.12 5.58 13.24
CA ASN A 453 15.97 6.27 14.52
C ASN A 453 15.67 5.28 15.64
N LEU A 454 16.72 4.60 16.11
CA LEU A 454 16.56 3.62 17.17
C LEU A 454 16.24 4.26 18.53
N ASP A 455 16.77 5.45 18.79
CA ASP A 455 16.51 6.16 20.04
C ASP A 455 15.03 6.47 20.21
N GLU A 456 14.34 6.85 19.13
CA GLU A 456 12.88 7.02 19.08
C GLU A 456 12.16 5.70 19.33
N GLU A 457 12.54 4.61 18.64
CA GLU A 457 11.91 3.30 18.86
C GLU A 457 12.09 2.75 20.30
N VAL A 458 13.24 3.05 20.93
CA VAL A 458 13.51 2.71 22.34
C VAL A 458 12.71 3.62 23.27
N ALA A 459 12.71 4.93 23.02
CA ALA A 459 11.95 5.90 23.83
C ALA A 459 10.46 5.58 23.82
N ASP A 460 9.89 5.25 22.65
CA ASP A 460 8.48 4.92 22.50
C ASP A 460 8.07 3.69 23.31
N ARG A 461 8.95 2.71 23.52
CA ARG A 461 8.65 1.46 24.26
C ARG A 461 9.10 1.45 25.72
N THR A 462 9.91 2.43 26.12
CA THR A 462 10.37 2.60 27.51
C THR A 462 9.63 3.73 28.23
N GLY A 463 9.04 4.66 27.48
CA GLY A 463 8.21 5.75 27.99
C GLY A 463 6.89 5.28 28.62
N PRO A 464 6.18 6.18 29.31
CA PRO A 464 4.86 5.88 29.85
C PRO A 464 3.85 5.66 28.72
N GLU A 465 3.09 4.57 28.81
CA GLU A 465 2.07 4.23 27.83
C GLU A 465 0.82 5.13 27.94
N ASP A 466 0.24 5.46 26.79
CA ASP A 466 -1.10 6.05 26.72
C ASP A 466 -2.18 5.04 27.15
N VAL A 467 -2.74 5.27 28.34
CA VAL A 467 -3.76 4.40 28.92
C VAL A 467 -5.09 4.51 28.17
N LYS A 468 -5.67 3.36 27.82
CA LYS A 468 -7.03 3.27 27.28
C LYS A 468 -8.06 3.44 28.40
N ARG A 469 -9.17 4.09 28.10
CA ARG A 469 -10.18 4.48 29.10
C ARG A 469 -11.60 4.31 28.56
N TYR A 470 -12.52 4.01 29.47
CA TYR A 470 -13.95 3.96 29.20
C TYR A 470 -14.67 4.99 30.07
N PHE A 471 -15.59 5.75 29.50
CA PHE A 471 -16.41 6.73 30.21
C PHE A 471 -17.66 6.06 30.79
N ALA A 472 -17.68 5.93 32.12
CA ALA A 472 -18.81 5.36 32.86
C ALA A 472 -19.04 6.17 34.14
N ASN A 473 -20.31 6.35 34.52
CA ASN A 473 -20.70 7.04 35.75
C ASN A 473 -20.09 8.46 35.87
N GLY A 474 -20.05 9.20 34.75
CA GLY A 474 -19.55 10.58 34.71
C GLY A 474 -18.03 10.73 34.75
N ARG A 475 -17.25 9.64 34.66
CA ARG A 475 -15.78 9.68 34.71
C ARG A 475 -15.12 8.69 33.76
N TRP A 476 -13.90 8.99 33.33
CA TRP A 476 -13.03 8.06 32.60
C TRP A 476 -12.42 7.02 33.56
N SER A 477 -12.43 5.75 33.17
CA SER A 477 -11.94 4.62 33.97
C SER A 477 -11.16 3.63 33.10
N THR A 478 -9.90 3.37 33.45
CA THR A 478 -9.08 2.31 32.83
C THR A 478 -9.55 0.93 33.27
N ALA A 479 -9.86 0.74 34.55
CA ALA A 479 -10.33 -0.56 35.05
C ALA A 479 -11.63 -1.03 34.38
N GLU A 480 -12.53 -0.11 34.05
CA GLU A 480 -13.76 -0.43 33.31
C GLU A 480 -13.47 -0.77 31.84
N PHE A 481 -12.50 -0.09 31.23
CA PHE A 481 -12.02 -0.43 29.89
C PHE A 481 -11.44 -1.85 29.87
N ASP A 482 -10.51 -2.14 30.78
CA ASP A 482 -9.83 -3.44 30.87
C ASP A 482 -10.82 -4.59 31.10
N ARG A 483 -11.84 -4.37 31.95
CA ARG A 483 -12.92 -5.34 32.19
C ARG A 483 -13.68 -5.65 30.89
N ARG A 484 -14.12 -4.61 30.18
CA ARG A 484 -14.89 -4.77 28.92
C ARG A 484 -14.04 -5.34 27.79
N PHE A 485 -12.75 -4.99 27.75
CA PHE A 485 -11.80 -5.57 26.82
C PHE A 485 -11.67 -7.08 27.05
N GLY A 486 -11.53 -7.53 28.30
CA GLY A 486 -11.50 -8.95 28.65
C GLY A 486 -12.78 -9.69 28.25
N GLU A 487 -13.95 -9.08 28.46
CA GLU A 487 -15.24 -9.62 28.02
C GLU A 487 -15.30 -9.78 26.49
N ALA A 488 -14.85 -8.78 25.73
CA ALA A 488 -14.80 -8.83 24.28
C ALA A 488 -13.77 -9.85 23.73
N VAL A 489 -12.66 -10.05 24.44
CA VAL A 489 -11.70 -11.13 24.13
C VAL A 489 -12.34 -12.50 24.35
N SER A 490 -13.05 -12.72 25.48
CA SER A 490 -13.72 -13.99 25.76
C SER A 490 -14.86 -14.29 24.77
N ASP A 491 -15.59 -13.26 24.34
CA ASP A 491 -16.57 -13.36 23.25
C ASP A 491 -15.92 -13.85 21.94
N SER A 492 -14.79 -13.26 21.56
CA SER A 492 -14.04 -13.64 20.36
C SER A 492 -13.65 -15.13 20.36
N TYR A 493 -13.22 -15.66 21.51
CA TYR A 493 -12.85 -17.07 21.65
C TYR A 493 -14.03 -18.03 21.80
N SER A 494 -15.21 -17.55 22.20
CA SER A 494 -16.40 -18.40 22.33
C SER A 494 -16.82 -19.02 20.98
N CYS A 495 -16.51 -18.34 19.87
CA CYS A 495 -16.70 -18.86 18.51
C CYS A 495 -15.75 -20.03 18.19
N ILE A 496 -14.50 -19.97 18.66
CA ILE A 496 -13.54 -21.07 18.51
C ILE A 496 -14.02 -22.29 19.32
N ALA A 497 -14.45 -22.07 20.56
CA ALA A 497 -15.01 -23.15 21.39
C ALA A 497 -16.20 -23.88 20.74
N ALA A 498 -17.08 -23.14 20.05
CA ALA A 498 -18.21 -23.72 19.32
C ALA A 498 -17.79 -24.55 18.09
N THR A 499 -16.66 -24.21 17.46
CA THR A 499 -16.18 -24.82 16.21
C THR A 499 -15.11 -25.90 16.41
N LEU A 500 -14.51 -26.01 17.60
CA LEU A 500 -13.45 -26.95 18.00
C LEU A 500 -13.84 -28.46 18.02
N SER A 501 -14.88 -28.86 17.27
CA SER A 501 -15.43 -30.22 17.30
C SER A 501 -14.64 -31.25 16.47
N SER A 502 -14.37 -32.42 17.08
CA SER A 502 -13.75 -33.66 16.57
C SER A 502 -12.31 -33.60 16.00
N SER A 503 -11.99 -32.68 15.10
CA SER A 503 -10.64 -32.60 14.48
C SER A 503 -9.59 -32.04 15.44
N VAL A 504 -9.99 -31.11 16.31
CA VAL A 504 -9.07 -30.56 17.31
C VAL A 504 -8.87 -31.50 18.49
N ARG A 505 -9.82 -32.38 18.83
CA ARG A 505 -9.56 -33.46 19.81
C ARG A 505 -8.45 -34.41 19.35
N ARG A 506 -8.40 -34.76 18.06
CA ARG A 506 -7.30 -35.55 17.48
C ARG A 506 -5.96 -34.80 17.50
N LEU A 507 -5.99 -33.48 17.33
CA LEU A 507 -4.77 -32.66 17.39
C LEU A 507 -4.34 -32.34 18.82
N ALA A 508 -5.26 -32.35 19.78
CA ALA A 508 -5.00 -32.12 21.19
C ALA A 508 -4.05 -33.20 21.75
N GLU A 509 -4.18 -34.45 21.30
CA GLU A 509 -3.27 -35.54 21.67
C GLU A 509 -1.79 -35.20 21.36
N HIS A 510 -1.52 -34.44 20.29
CA HIS A 510 -0.15 -34.02 19.91
C HIS A 510 0.38 -32.80 20.66
N VAL A 511 -0.47 -32.19 21.51
CA VAL A 511 -0.10 -31.03 22.33
C VAL A 511 -0.51 -31.22 23.79
N ASP A 512 -0.83 -32.44 24.19
CA ASP A 512 -1.02 -32.77 25.60
C ASP A 512 0.34 -32.76 26.31
N ASP A 513 1.39 -33.19 25.62
CA ASP A 513 2.76 -33.28 26.08
C ASP A 513 3.69 -32.44 25.18
N PHE A 514 4.52 -31.60 25.81
CA PHE A 514 5.41 -30.69 25.08
C PHE A 514 6.55 -31.43 24.35
N ASP A 515 7.02 -32.56 24.89
CA ASP A 515 8.07 -33.35 24.24
C ASP A 515 7.57 -33.97 22.94
N ASP A 516 6.34 -34.49 22.94
CA ASP A 516 5.72 -35.04 21.73
C ASP A 516 5.51 -33.95 20.67
N PHE A 517 5.07 -32.74 21.07
CA PHE A 517 4.97 -31.59 20.18
C PHE A 517 6.31 -31.26 19.48
N LEU A 518 7.44 -31.32 20.20
CA LEU A 518 8.78 -31.08 19.65
C LEU A 518 9.21 -32.17 18.66
N ARG A 519 8.76 -33.41 18.80
CA ARG A 519 9.04 -34.47 17.81
C ARG A 519 8.39 -34.16 16.47
N TYR A 520 7.17 -33.60 16.47
CA TYR A 520 6.44 -33.20 15.26
C TYR A 520 6.82 -31.82 14.72
N ARG A 521 8.00 -31.29 15.07
CA ARG A 521 8.45 -29.93 14.72
C ARG A 521 8.45 -29.57 13.23
N ARG A 522 8.61 -30.57 12.36
CA ARG A 522 8.49 -30.36 10.91
C ARG A 522 7.10 -29.90 10.48
N THR A 523 6.06 -30.27 11.21
CA THR A 523 4.66 -30.03 10.83
C THR A 523 4.15 -28.63 11.20
N TRP A 524 4.85 -27.91 12.09
CA TRP A 524 4.47 -26.59 12.56
C TRP A 524 5.52 -25.50 12.34
N VAL A 525 6.76 -25.85 11.98
CA VAL A 525 7.77 -24.87 11.57
C VAL A 525 7.35 -24.17 10.28
N ARG A 526 7.33 -22.83 10.29
CA ARG A 526 6.98 -22.03 9.10
C ARG A 526 8.26 -21.68 8.32
N PRO A 527 8.35 -21.96 7.02
CA PRO A 527 9.52 -21.58 6.22
C PRO A 527 9.71 -20.05 6.19
N GLY A 528 10.92 -19.58 6.50
CA GLY A 528 11.30 -18.17 6.35
C GLY A 528 10.98 -17.24 7.52
N ALA A 529 10.58 -17.76 8.68
CA ALA A 529 10.61 -16.97 9.91
C ALA A 529 12.08 -16.68 10.31
N ALA A 530 12.27 -15.50 10.90
CA ALA A 530 13.58 -14.90 11.12
C ALA A 530 14.02 -15.03 12.58
N SER A 531 14.22 -16.23 13.10
CA SER A 531 15.04 -16.41 14.31
C SER A 531 16.53 -16.36 13.96
N GLY A 532 17.38 -15.93 14.89
CA GLY A 532 18.83 -15.82 14.72
C GLY A 532 19.57 -17.16 14.57
N ALA A 533 19.14 -18.00 13.64
CA ALA A 533 19.59 -19.38 13.46
C ALA A 533 21.13 -19.48 13.21
N PRO A 534 21.75 -20.57 13.69
CA PRO A 534 23.20 -20.76 13.66
C PRO A 534 23.70 -21.05 12.23
N LYS A 535 25.04 -21.01 12.08
CA LYS A 535 25.73 -21.34 10.83
C LYS A 535 26.25 -22.77 10.89
N ALA A 536 26.14 -23.52 9.79
CA ALA A 536 26.66 -24.88 9.67
C ALA A 536 27.38 -25.08 8.33
N ASP A 537 28.25 -26.08 8.27
CA ASP A 537 28.93 -26.49 7.04
C ASP A 537 28.01 -27.44 6.24
N VAL A 538 27.84 -27.19 4.93
CA VAL A 538 26.97 -27.99 4.05
C VAL A 538 27.81 -28.67 2.97
N TYR A 539 27.62 -29.98 2.79
CA TYR A 539 28.41 -30.81 1.88
C TYR A 539 27.65 -31.09 0.58
N LEU A 540 28.32 -30.90 -0.54
CA LEU A 540 27.77 -31.06 -1.88
C LEU A 540 28.55 -32.12 -2.66
N LYS A 541 27.85 -33.07 -3.27
CA LYS A 541 28.47 -34.06 -4.18
C LYS A 541 28.46 -33.51 -5.61
N VAL A 542 29.64 -33.33 -6.21
CA VAL A 542 29.80 -32.70 -7.55
C VAL A 542 30.30 -33.72 -8.59
N PRO A 543 29.67 -33.82 -9.78
CA PRO A 543 30.15 -34.60 -10.92
C PRO A 543 31.51 -34.13 -11.44
N LYS A 544 32.35 -35.07 -11.92
CA LYS A 544 33.74 -34.79 -12.37
C LYS A 544 33.82 -33.84 -13.58
N ASP A 545 32.77 -33.74 -14.38
CA ASP A 545 32.67 -32.90 -15.58
C ASP A 545 32.32 -31.42 -15.29
N ARG A 546 32.10 -31.05 -14.02
CA ARG A 546 31.84 -29.66 -13.59
C ARG A 546 32.82 -29.13 -12.54
N LEU A 547 34.02 -29.71 -12.49
CA LEU A 547 35.06 -29.31 -11.55
C LEU A 547 35.62 -27.91 -11.86
N ASP A 548 35.71 -27.57 -13.15
CA ASP A 548 36.28 -26.30 -13.63
C ASP A 548 35.42 -25.08 -13.24
N ASP A 549 34.11 -25.26 -12.99
CA ASP A 549 33.20 -24.19 -12.53
C ASP A 549 33.38 -23.87 -11.02
N GLY A 550 34.17 -24.67 -10.29
CA GLY A 550 34.32 -24.64 -8.83
C GLY A 550 35.75 -24.35 -8.32
N GLU A 551 36.67 -23.93 -9.21
CA GLU A 551 38.11 -23.81 -8.91
C GLU A 551 38.49 -22.80 -7.81
N GLU A 552 37.58 -21.95 -7.34
CA GLU A 552 37.88 -21.00 -6.26
C GLU A 552 37.76 -21.62 -4.83
N ILE A 553 37.22 -22.85 -4.66
CA ILE A 553 36.79 -23.36 -3.33
C ILE A 553 37.18 -24.82 -3.01
N ALA A 554 37.65 -25.64 -3.95
CA ALA A 554 37.86 -27.08 -3.71
C ALA A 554 39.17 -27.39 -2.95
N ALA A 555 39.08 -28.20 -1.87
CA ALA A 555 40.23 -28.85 -1.22
C ALA A 555 40.09 -30.38 -1.35
N GLU A 556 41.22 -31.05 -1.65
CA GLU A 556 41.32 -32.46 -2.03
C GLU A 556 40.86 -33.45 -0.96
N LEU A 557 39.98 -34.38 -1.34
CA LEU A 557 39.82 -35.72 -0.74
C LEU A 557 39.41 -36.70 -1.86
N GLY A 558 40.02 -37.89 -1.85
CA GLY A 558 40.01 -38.86 -2.95
C GLY A 558 38.65 -39.47 -3.33
N ASP A 559 38.57 -39.84 -4.61
CA ASP A 559 37.54 -40.62 -5.34
C ASP A 559 36.07 -40.18 -5.30
N MET A 560 35.69 -39.17 -4.51
CA MET A 560 34.48 -38.36 -4.71
C MET A 560 34.79 -36.90 -4.38
N VAL A 561 34.62 -35.97 -5.34
CA VAL A 561 34.83 -34.55 -5.08
C VAL A 561 33.63 -33.99 -4.33
N VAL A 562 33.74 -33.98 -3.00
CA VAL A 562 32.77 -33.36 -2.10
C VAL A 562 33.18 -31.90 -1.88
N MET A 563 32.32 -30.96 -2.27
CA MET A 563 32.51 -29.53 -2.02
C MET A 563 31.89 -29.13 -0.67
N VAL A 564 32.61 -28.35 0.15
CA VAL A 564 32.15 -27.91 1.47
C VAL A 564 31.81 -26.42 1.45
N LEU A 565 30.53 -26.09 1.65
CA LEU A 565 30.07 -24.73 1.88
C LEU A 565 30.23 -24.40 3.37
N LYS A 566 31.27 -23.66 3.73
CA LYS A 566 31.55 -23.32 5.13
C LYS A 566 30.60 -22.24 5.65
N ARG A 567 30.11 -22.41 6.90
CA ARG A 567 29.35 -21.41 7.67
C ARG A 567 28.09 -20.88 6.98
N VAL A 568 27.33 -21.74 6.31
CA VAL A 568 26.00 -21.39 5.75
C VAL A 568 25.03 -21.12 6.90
N ARG A 569 24.36 -19.97 6.92
CA ARG A 569 23.32 -19.70 7.92
C ARG A 569 22.12 -20.60 7.65
N LEU A 570 21.73 -21.42 8.61
CA LEU A 570 20.57 -22.28 8.45
C LEU A 570 19.29 -21.45 8.58
N ASN A 571 18.24 -21.84 7.86
CA ASN A 571 16.88 -21.41 8.20
C ASN A 571 16.32 -22.34 9.30
N GLU A 572 15.22 -21.95 9.93
CA GLU A 572 14.60 -22.75 11.01
C GLU A 572 14.24 -24.17 10.56
N SER A 573 13.73 -24.29 9.34
CA SER A 573 13.36 -25.58 8.75
C SER A 573 14.56 -26.53 8.64
N ALA A 574 15.77 -26.03 8.35
CA ALA A 574 16.99 -26.82 8.31
C ALA A 574 17.61 -27.03 9.70
N LEU A 575 17.54 -26.02 10.59
CA LEU A 575 17.99 -26.13 11.98
C LEU A 575 17.24 -27.24 12.74
N PHE A 576 15.95 -27.38 12.46
CA PHE A 576 15.11 -28.34 13.18
C PHE A 576 15.43 -29.78 12.78
N GLU A 577 16.08 -30.02 11.63
CA GLU A 577 16.44 -31.37 11.20
C GLU A 577 17.51 -32.03 12.08
N PHE A 578 18.20 -31.27 12.92
CA PHE A 578 19.23 -31.81 13.81
C PHE A 578 18.61 -32.60 14.98
N PRO A 579 19.12 -33.81 15.29
CA PRO A 579 18.59 -34.64 16.36
C PRO A 579 18.80 -34.03 17.76
N GLU A 580 19.87 -33.24 17.95
CA GLU A 580 20.18 -32.59 19.22
C GLU A 580 19.19 -31.48 19.59
N PHE A 581 18.42 -30.98 18.60
CA PHE A 581 17.54 -29.82 18.76
C PHE A 581 16.54 -30.00 19.91
N VAL A 582 15.89 -31.17 20.00
CA VAL A 582 14.87 -31.43 21.02
C VAL A 582 15.46 -31.34 22.43
N ASN A 583 16.57 -32.03 22.67
CA ASN A 583 17.24 -32.00 23.97
C ASN A 583 17.77 -30.60 24.30
N MET A 584 18.32 -29.90 23.31
CA MET A 584 18.81 -28.52 23.48
C MET A 584 17.71 -27.55 23.92
N VAL A 585 16.53 -27.62 23.30
CA VAL A 585 15.38 -26.78 23.68
C VAL A 585 14.90 -27.11 25.09
N LYS A 586 14.84 -28.39 25.45
CA LYS A 586 14.42 -28.84 26.79
C LYS A 586 15.38 -28.40 27.88
N ASP A 587 16.68 -28.61 27.66
CA ASP A 587 17.72 -28.23 28.62
C ASP A 587 17.73 -26.70 28.79
N ALA A 588 17.60 -25.96 27.69
CA ALA A 588 17.49 -24.52 27.75
C ALA A 588 16.25 -24.08 28.56
N LEU A 589 15.05 -24.58 28.26
CA LEU A 589 13.81 -24.19 28.95
C LEU A 589 13.79 -24.52 30.45
N ARG A 590 14.55 -25.53 30.90
CA ARG A 590 14.61 -25.90 32.33
C ARG A 590 15.18 -24.76 33.18
N ASP A 591 16.21 -24.10 32.68
CA ASP A 591 16.95 -23.07 33.42
C ASP A 591 16.60 -21.64 32.94
N TYR A 592 15.82 -21.51 31.86
CA TYR A 592 15.51 -20.22 31.24
C TYR A 592 14.36 -19.50 31.96
N VAL A 593 14.65 -18.30 32.47
CA VAL A 593 13.62 -17.39 32.99
C VAL A 593 12.71 -16.95 31.84
N PRO A 594 11.37 -17.06 31.96
CA PRO A 594 10.46 -16.63 30.90
C PRO A 594 10.69 -15.17 30.52
N ASN A 595 11.11 -14.92 29.29
CA ASN A 595 11.36 -13.59 28.75
C ASN A 595 11.21 -13.59 27.23
N SER A 596 10.98 -12.40 26.67
CA SER A 596 11.13 -12.16 25.24
C SER A 596 12.41 -11.39 24.99
N TYR A 597 13.52 -12.11 24.82
CA TYR A 597 14.75 -11.52 24.32
C TYR A 597 14.67 -11.28 22.82
N THR A 598 15.02 -10.07 22.38
CA THR A 598 15.02 -9.69 20.97
C THR A 598 16.28 -8.91 20.61
N ARG A 599 16.71 -9.08 19.37
CA ARG A 599 17.56 -8.12 18.65
C ARG A 599 16.72 -7.41 17.61
N MET A 600 17.30 -6.44 16.92
CA MET A 600 16.60 -5.72 15.86
C MET A 600 17.27 -5.96 14.50
N PHE A 601 16.47 -5.94 13.43
CA PHE A 601 16.96 -5.70 12.09
C PHE A 601 16.07 -4.74 11.31
N TRP A 602 16.67 -3.98 10.40
CA TRP A 602 15.98 -2.97 9.62
C TRP A 602 15.36 -3.54 8.36
N LYS A 603 14.06 -3.26 8.16
CA LYS A 603 13.34 -3.57 6.93
C LYS A 603 13.15 -2.29 6.11
N HIS A 604 13.85 -2.21 4.99
CA HIS A 604 13.72 -1.11 4.03
C HIS A 604 12.59 -1.40 3.05
N GLU A 605 11.43 -0.76 3.17
CA GLU A 605 10.29 -0.98 2.24
C GLU A 605 10.33 0.01 1.06
N PRO A 606 9.79 -0.37 -0.12
CA PRO A 606 9.72 0.54 -1.26
C PRO A 606 8.93 1.82 -0.93
N GLY A 607 9.48 2.98 -1.28
CA GLY A 607 8.87 4.29 -1.03
C GLY A 607 8.84 4.75 0.43
N LYS A 608 9.56 4.06 1.34
CA LYS A 608 9.70 4.50 2.72
C LYS A 608 11.11 5.00 3.00
N PRO A 609 11.27 6.29 3.39
CA PRO A 609 12.57 6.87 3.72
C PRO A 609 12.98 6.55 5.16
N VAL A 610 12.10 6.02 6.01
CA VAL A 610 12.43 5.53 7.36
C VAL A 610 12.31 4.02 7.33
N ALA A 611 13.38 3.33 7.73
CA ALA A 611 13.37 1.87 7.80
C ALA A 611 12.50 1.40 8.97
N ARG A 612 11.77 0.29 8.79
CA ARG A 612 10.96 -0.26 9.88
C ARG A 612 11.80 -1.21 10.73
N ALA A 613 11.78 -1.03 12.05
CA ALA A 613 12.38 -1.97 12.98
C ALA A 613 11.59 -3.29 13.03
N LEU A 614 12.31 -4.41 12.90
CA LEU A 614 11.79 -5.74 13.15
C LEU A 614 12.47 -6.36 14.36
N TYR A 615 11.66 -6.92 15.26
CA TYR A 615 12.04 -7.44 16.58
C TYR A 615 11.73 -8.95 16.69
N PRO A 616 12.53 -9.81 16.03
CA PRO A 616 12.35 -11.25 16.14
C PRO A 616 12.64 -11.73 17.56
N ALA A 617 11.71 -12.50 18.13
CA ALA A 617 11.95 -13.17 19.39
C ALA A 617 13.09 -14.19 19.31
N ASN A 618 13.68 -14.49 20.47
CA ASN A 618 14.52 -15.66 20.62
C ASN A 618 13.78 -16.96 20.23
N LEU A 619 14.54 -17.99 19.95
CA LEU A 619 14.02 -19.26 19.46
C LEU A 619 13.11 -19.97 20.49
N LEU A 620 13.40 -19.88 21.79
CA LEU A 620 12.60 -20.53 22.84
C LEU A 620 11.18 -19.95 22.89
N HIS A 621 11.07 -18.62 22.91
CA HIS A 621 9.79 -17.93 22.85
C HIS A 621 9.01 -18.30 21.58
N TYR A 622 9.68 -18.37 20.42
CA TYR A 622 9.04 -18.85 19.17
C TYR A 622 8.46 -20.26 19.32
N VAL A 623 9.20 -21.19 19.92
CA VAL A 623 8.77 -22.59 20.12
C VAL A 623 7.59 -22.67 21.09
N VAL A 624 7.68 -22.04 22.26
CA VAL A 624 6.61 -22.07 23.28
C VAL A 624 5.33 -21.39 22.75
N VAL A 625 5.44 -20.26 22.06
CA VAL A 625 4.27 -19.63 21.42
C VAL A 625 3.69 -20.49 20.31
N SER A 626 4.52 -21.19 19.54
CA SER A 626 4.05 -22.14 18.51
C SER A 626 3.23 -23.28 19.12
N TYR A 627 3.62 -23.74 20.31
CA TYR A 627 2.87 -24.73 21.08
C TYR A 627 1.51 -24.19 21.52
N VAL A 628 1.49 -23.00 22.15
CA VAL A 628 0.27 -22.33 22.62
C VAL A 628 -0.75 -22.11 21.49
N LEU A 629 -0.29 -21.66 20.32
CA LEU A 629 -1.16 -21.31 19.19
C LEU A 629 -1.54 -22.51 18.31
N HIS A 630 -0.94 -23.69 18.50
CA HIS A 630 -1.10 -24.82 17.58
C HIS A 630 -2.57 -25.23 17.37
N LEU A 631 -3.34 -25.31 18.45
CA LEU A 631 -4.76 -25.66 18.38
C LEU A 631 -5.61 -24.49 17.89
N ALA A 632 -5.31 -23.27 18.34
CA ALA A 632 -6.06 -22.07 17.98
C ALA A 632 -6.04 -21.79 16.47
N GLU A 633 -4.89 -21.92 15.82
CA GLU A 633 -4.73 -21.70 14.37
C GLU A 633 -5.38 -22.78 13.51
N LYS A 634 -5.58 -23.96 14.09
CA LYS A 634 -6.32 -25.07 13.44
C LYS A 634 -7.78 -25.12 13.88
N GLY A 635 -8.20 -24.18 14.73
CA GLY A 635 -9.57 -23.97 15.14
C GLY A 635 -10.41 -23.36 14.02
N GLY A 636 -11.68 -23.07 14.32
CA GLY A 636 -12.56 -22.39 13.38
C GLY A 636 -12.21 -20.93 13.16
N GLU A 637 -12.93 -20.32 12.22
CA GLU A 637 -12.90 -18.88 11.94
C GLU A 637 -13.36 -18.07 13.14
N ILE A 638 -12.75 -16.91 13.33
CA ILE A 638 -13.18 -15.92 14.32
C ILE A 638 -13.87 -14.79 13.55
N PRO A 639 -15.21 -14.63 13.67
CA PRO A 639 -15.95 -13.62 12.95
C PRO A 639 -15.34 -12.22 13.09
N GLY A 640 -15.53 -11.33 12.12
CA GLY A 640 -15.01 -9.96 12.18
C GLY A 640 -13.47 -9.84 12.24
N THR A 641 -12.74 -10.94 12.04
CA THR A 641 -11.28 -10.96 11.89
C THR A 641 -10.89 -11.77 10.66
N ARG A 642 -9.64 -11.63 10.22
CA ARG A 642 -9.01 -12.46 9.19
C ARG A 642 -8.26 -13.67 9.75
N LEU A 643 -8.35 -13.93 11.05
CA LEU A 643 -7.76 -15.13 11.64
C LEU A 643 -8.54 -16.37 11.21
N ASN A 644 -7.80 -17.37 10.73
CA ASN A 644 -8.31 -18.64 10.23
C ASN A 644 -9.36 -18.52 9.11
N ALA A 645 -9.51 -17.34 8.50
CA ALA A 645 -10.51 -17.08 7.46
C ALA A 645 -10.32 -18.04 6.27
N GLY A 646 -11.43 -18.58 5.76
CA GLY A 646 -11.45 -19.42 4.58
C GLY A 646 -10.85 -18.73 3.35
N GLY A 647 -10.37 -19.52 2.40
CA GLY A 647 -9.78 -18.99 1.16
C GLY A 647 -10.73 -18.14 0.32
N ASP A 648 -12.04 -18.22 0.57
CA ASP A 648 -13.08 -17.41 -0.07
C ASP A 648 -13.41 -16.12 0.68
N ALA A 649 -12.94 -15.92 1.91
CA ALA A 649 -13.34 -14.78 2.72
C ALA A 649 -12.99 -13.46 2.04
N GLN A 650 -11.80 -13.33 1.46
CA GLN A 650 -11.39 -12.10 0.76
C GLN A 650 -12.33 -11.79 -0.41
N ARG A 651 -12.70 -12.81 -1.18
CA ARG A 651 -13.69 -12.69 -2.24
C ARG A 651 -15.06 -12.27 -1.71
N VAL A 652 -15.55 -12.91 -0.65
CA VAL A 652 -16.85 -12.59 -0.05
C VAL A 652 -16.90 -11.12 0.36
N ASP A 653 -15.84 -10.60 0.96
CA ASP A 653 -15.79 -9.20 1.38
C ASP A 653 -15.69 -8.25 0.18
N HIS A 654 -14.90 -8.59 -0.84
CA HIS A 654 -14.86 -7.83 -2.09
C HIS A 654 -16.24 -7.75 -2.74
N TRP A 655 -16.98 -8.86 -2.78
CA TRP A 655 -18.34 -8.93 -3.33
C TRP A 655 -19.32 -8.15 -2.48
N LEU A 656 -19.37 -8.41 -1.18
CA LEU A 656 -20.25 -7.73 -0.24
C LEU A 656 -20.06 -6.23 -0.33
N TRP A 657 -18.82 -5.75 -0.26
CA TRP A 657 -18.57 -4.32 -0.25
C TRP A 657 -18.90 -3.70 -1.60
N ARG A 658 -18.59 -4.37 -2.71
CA ARG A 658 -19.03 -3.93 -4.03
C ARG A 658 -20.56 -3.78 -4.05
N GLU A 659 -21.33 -4.79 -3.66
CA GLU A 659 -22.80 -4.74 -3.71
C GLU A 659 -23.41 -3.72 -2.73
N THR A 660 -22.79 -3.53 -1.56
CA THR A 660 -23.31 -2.60 -0.54
C THR A 660 -22.84 -1.15 -0.73
N HIS A 661 -22.13 -0.84 -1.83
CA HIS A 661 -21.46 0.45 -2.01
C HIS A 661 -22.39 1.68 -1.92
N ASN A 662 -23.66 1.53 -2.33
CA ASN A 662 -24.64 2.61 -2.31
C ASN A 662 -25.38 2.78 -0.98
N PHE A 663 -25.33 1.76 -0.11
CA PHE A 663 -26.25 1.63 1.02
C PHE A 663 -25.62 1.94 2.38
N SER A 664 -24.30 1.88 2.50
CA SER A 664 -23.60 2.17 3.76
C SER A 664 -22.44 3.15 3.58
N LEU A 665 -22.09 3.88 4.64
CA LEU A 665 -20.87 4.68 4.67
C LEU A 665 -19.72 3.78 5.09
N ARG A 666 -18.66 3.74 4.30
CA ARG A 666 -17.51 2.90 4.59
C ARG A 666 -16.47 3.68 5.38
N LEU A 667 -15.90 3.04 6.40
CA LEU A 667 -14.93 3.60 7.34
C LEU A 667 -13.74 2.63 7.43
N MET A 668 -12.56 3.08 7.03
CA MET A 668 -11.34 2.28 7.10
C MET A 668 -10.50 2.79 8.26
N LEU A 669 -10.58 2.18 9.45
CA LEU A 669 -9.84 2.69 10.60
C LEU A 669 -8.35 2.34 10.48
N ASP A 670 -7.48 3.36 10.38
CA ASP A 670 -6.01 3.20 10.39
C ASP A 670 -5.41 3.78 11.67
N TYR A 671 -4.68 2.95 12.42
CA TYR A 671 -4.05 3.30 13.69
C TYR A 671 -2.66 3.93 13.48
N THR A 672 -2.28 4.86 14.35
CA THR A 672 -0.88 5.28 14.47
C THR A 672 -0.15 4.28 15.36
N ASN A 673 0.92 3.68 14.83
CA ASN A 673 1.82 2.78 15.54
C ASN A 673 1.11 1.73 16.42
N PHE A 674 0.09 1.07 15.87
CA PHE A 674 -0.78 0.14 16.61
C PHE A 674 -0.01 -0.84 17.50
N ASN A 675 1.07 -1.41 16.98
CA ASN A 675 1.95 -2.32 17.69
C ASN A 675 2.51 -1.73 18.99
N GLU A 676 2.97 -0.47 19.00
CA GLU A 676 3.52 0.18 20.20
C GLU A 676 2.44 0.40 21.26
N THR A 677 1.20 0.65 20.85
CA THR A 677 0.10 0.96 21.78
C THR A 677 -0.46 -0.25 22.56
N HIS A 678 0.14 -1.44 22.45
CA HIS A 678 -0.33 -2.62 23.17
C HIS A 678 0.25 -2.70 24.59
N THR A 679 -0.63 -2.51 25.57
CA THR A 679 -0.30 -2.76 26.99
C THR A 679 0.04 -4.24 27.22
N VAL A 680 0.98 -4.51 28.14
CA VAL A 680 1.26 -5.88 28.62
C VAL A 680 -0.01 -6.57 29.16
N PRO A 681 -0.84 -5.92 30.01
CA PRO A 681 -2.09 -6.50 30.47
C PRO A 681 -3.04 -6.93 29.33
N HIS A 682 -3.18 -6.15 28.26
CA HIS A 682 -4.03 -6.51 27.13
C HIS A 682 -3.48 -7.74 26.39
N MET A 683 -2.17 -7.79 26.15
CA MET A 683 -1.53 -8.97 25.53
C MET A 683 -1.73 -10.23 26.38
N GLN A 684 -1.59 -10.12 27.70
CA GLN A 684 -1.86 -11.20 28.64
C GLN A 684 -3.33 -11.63 28.62
N GLN A 685 -4.28 -10.69 28.62
CA GLN A 685 -5.71 -11.03 28.55
C GLN A 685 -6.07 -11.81 27.28
N VAL A 686 -5.44 -11.50 26.14
CA VAL A 686 -5.62 -12.30 24.90
C VAL A 686 -5.15 -13.74 25.08
N MET A 687 -4.01 -13.97 25.75
CA MET A 687 -3.49 -15.33 26.00
C MET A 687 -4.29 -16.07 27.08
N LEU A 688 -4.72 -15.37 28.14
CA LEU A 688 -5.55 -15.93 29.19
C LEU A 688 -6.97 -16.26 28.70
N GLY A 689 -7.53 -15.48 27.78
CA GLY A 689 -8.79 -15.81 27.11
C GLY A 689 -8.67 -17.11 26.29
N LEU A 690 -7.51 -17.34 25.65
CA LEU A 690 -7.23 -18.61 24.97
C LEU A 690 -7.13 -19.78 25.95
N LYS A 691 -6.48 -19.57 27.11
CA LYS A 691 -6.44 -20.54 28.22
C LYS A 691 -7.84 -20.95 28.68
N GLU A 692 -8.72 -19.98 28.87
CA GLU A 692 -10.13 -20.21 29.22
C GLU A 692 -10.85 -21.00 28.12
N SER A 693 -10.61 -20.68 26.85
CA SER A 693 -11.18 -21.42 25.71
C SER A 693 -10.74 -22.88 25.69
N TYR A 694 -9.45 -23.16 25.91
CA TYR A 694 -8.94 -24.54 26.00
C TYR A 694 -9.51 -25.29 27.20
N LEU A 695 -9.69 -24.62 28.33
CA LEU A 695 -10.34 -25.21 29.50
C LEU A 695 -11.79 -25.60 29.20
N ARG A 696 -12.57 -24.69 28.59
CA ARG A 696 -13.98 -24.93 28.21
C ARG A 696 -14.14 -26.10 27.22
N THR A 697 -13.12 -26.36 26.41
CA THR A 697 -13.14 -27.42 25.38
C THR A 697 -12.44 -28.71 25.81
N ASN A 698 -11.97 -28.78 27.06
CA ASN A 698 -11.19 -29.91 27.60
C ASN A 698 -9.93 -30.22 26.77
N ALA A 699 -9.27 -29.18 26.26
CA ALA A 699 -8.01 -29.24 25.51
C ALA A 699 -6.83 -28.61 26.26
N LEU A 700 -7.05 -28.16 27.52
CA LEU A 700 -6.00 -27.54 28.32
C LEU A 700 -5.25 -28.60 29.14
N SER A 701 -4.15 -29.12 28.59
CA SER A 701 -3.19 -29.97 29.31
C SER A 701 -2.40 -29.20 30.38
N SER A 702 -1.68 -29.93 31.24
CA SER A 702 -0.74 -29.32 32.21
C SER A 702 0.34 -28.50 31.51
N ASP A 703 0.86 -29.02 30.40
CA ASP A 703 1.95 -28.41 29.64
C ASP A 703 1.46 -27.18 28.87
N LEU A 704 0.27 -27.22 28.27
CA LEU A 704 -0.32 -26.03 27.65
C LEU A 704 -0.63 -24.96 28.68
N ARG A 705 -1.11 -25.34 29.86
CA ARG A 705 -1.32 -24.40 30.98
C ARG A 705 -0.01 -23.72 31.36
N TRP A 706 1.06 -24.50 31.56
CA TRP A 706 2.40 -23.99 31.84
C TRP A 706 2.88 -23.06 30.72
N ALA A 707 2.77 -23.47 29.46
CA ALA A 707 3.26 -22.71 28.32
C ALA A 707 2.54 -21.37 28.15
N ILE A 708 1.23 -21.32 28.38
CA ILE A 708 0.48 -20.05 28.36
C ILE A 708 0.94 -19.13 29.48
N ASP A 709 1.11 -19.67 30.70
CA ASP A 709 1.59 -18.89 31.84
C ASP A 709 3.03 -18.39 31.61
N TRP A 710 3.88 -19.22 31.00
CA TRP A 710 5.24 -18.87 30.56
C TRP A 710 5.21 -17.71 29.55
N VAL A 711 4.34 -17.76 28.54
CA VAL A 711 4.20 -16.68 27.55
C VAL A 711 3.69 -15.40 28.21
N CYS A 712 2.71 -15.48 29.10
CA CYS A 712 2.23 -14.31 29.85
C CYS A 712 3.34 -13.67 30.70
N GLU A 713 4.16 -14.48 31.40
CA GLU A 713 5.30 -13.97 32.15
C GLU A 713 6.35 -13.34 31.23
N SER A 714 6.58 -13.92 30.04
CA SER A 714 7.54 -13.39 29.08
C SER A 714 7.19 -11.96 28.59
N PHE A 715 5.91 -11.60 28.53
CA PHE A 715 5.47 -10.24 28.18
C PHE A 715 5.80 -9.20 29.25
N GLN A 716 6.04 -9.61 30.50
CA GLN A 716 6.49 -8.70 31.57
C GLN A 716 8.00 -8.44 31.51
N LYS A 717 8.73 -9.24 30.73
CA LYS A 717 10.19 -9.23 30.62
C LYS A 717 10.59 -9.20 29.14
N ILE A 718 10.26 -8.11 28.47
CA ILE A 718 10.66 -7.88 27.08
C ILE A 718 12.05 -7.22 27.12
N VAL A 719 13.07 -7.98 26.70
CA VAL A 719 14.47 -7.56 26.76
C VAL A 719 14.96 -7.29 25.35
N PHE A 720 15.42 -6.08 25.09
CA PHE A 720 16.07 -5.69 23.85
C PHE A 720 17.57 -5.52 24.07
N GLU A 721 18.38 -6.27 23.34
CA GLU A 721 19.84 -6.09 23.34
C GLU A 721 20.23 -5.05 22.29
N TYR A 722 20.91 -3.99 22.74
CA TYR A 722 21.48 -2.95 21.90
C TYR A 722 22.91 -2.62 22.31
N GLU A 723 23.86 -2.77 21.39
CA GLU A 723 25.29 -2.49 21.63
C GLU A 723 25.86 -3.19 22.89
N GLY A 724 25.35 -4.38 23.21
CA GLY A 724 25.75 -5.14 24.39
C GLY A 724 25.11 -4.66 25.71
N GLN A 725 24.20 -3.68 25.66
CA GLN A 725 23.35 -3.27 26.77
C GLN A 725 21.95 -3.88 26.64
N GLU A 726 21.34 -4.18 27.77
CA GLU A 726 19.97 -4.69 27.85
C GLU A 726 19.01 -3.56 28.21
N VAL A 727 18.01 -3.36 27.36
CA VAL A 727 16.92 -2.40 27.57
C VAL A 727 15.64 -3.17 27.82
N LEU A 728 14.90 -2.79 28.86
CA LEU A 728 13.60 -3.38 29.17
C LEU A 728 12.48 -2.55 28.55
N PHE A 729 11.71 -3.15 27.65
CA PHE A 729 10.50 -2.51 27.14
C PHE A 729 9.34 -2.70 28.11
N GLY A 730 8.64 -1.60 28.40
CA GLY A 730 7.51 -1.58 29.33
C GLY A 730 6.17 -1.93 28.67
N HIS A 731 6.08 -1.78 27.35
CA HIS A 731 4.88 -2.04 26.57
C HIS A 731 5.23 -2.26 25.09
N GLY A 732 4.21 -2.53 24.27
CA GLY A 732 4.32 -2.71 22.85
C GLY A 732 4.44 -4.17 22.42
N LEU A 733 3.75 -4.50 21.33
CA LEU A 733 3.78 -5.79 20.67
C LEU A 733 4.89 -5.81 19.62
N LEU A 734 5.91 -6.64 19.87
CA LEU A 734 7.07 -6.72 19.00
C LEU A 734 6.76 -7.41 17.65
N SER A 735 7.35 -6.86 16.59
CA SER A 735 7.22 -7.33 15.21
C SER A 735 8.14 -8.54 14.98
N GLY A 736 7.56 -9.73 14.77
CA GLY A 736 8.34 -10.96 14.55
C GLY A 736 8.14 -12.00 15.65
N TRP A 737 7.39 -11.68 16.70
CA TRP A 737 6.82 -12.71 17.56
C TRP A 737 5.88 -13.60 16.75
N ARG A 738 5.88 -14.88 17.08
CA ARG A 738 4.99 -15.85 16.43
C ARG A 738 3.50 -15.53 16.63
N CYS A 739 3.17 -14.83 17.72
CA CYS A 739 1.82 -14.43 18.10
C CYS A 739 1.43 -13.00 17.71
N THR A 740 2.29 -12.21 17.04
CA THR A 740 1.99 -10.79 16.73
C THR A 740 0.65 -10.63 16.00
N THR A 741 0.45 -11.37 14.89
CA THR A 741 -0.79 -11.30 14.11
C THR A 741 -2.01 -11.77 14.89
N TRP A 742 -1.84 -12.78 15.74
CA TRP A 742 -2.91 -13.32 16.59
C TRP A 742 -3.38 -12.29 17.60
N ILE A 743 -2.44 -11.73 18.37
CA ILE A 743 -2.71 -10.68 19.37
C ILE A 743 -3.34 -9.46 18.70
N ASN A 744 -2.73 -8.92 17.63
CA ASN A 744 -3.25 -7.74 16.93
C ASN A 744 -4.71 -7.94 16.51
N SER A 745 -5.03 -9.08 15.87
CA SER A 745 -6.37 -9.28 15.30
C SER A 745 -7.44 -9.43 16.39
N ILE A 746 -7.15 -10.18 17.46
CA ILE A 746 -8.08 -10.35 18.59
C ILE A 746 -8.23 -9.06 19.39
N ALA A 747 -7.12 -8.39 19.70
CA ALA A 747 -7.15 -7.13 20.42
C ALA A 747 -7.88 -6.05 19.63
N ASN A 748 -7.66 -5.95 18.32
CA ASN A 748 -8.35 -4.97 17.47
C ASN A 748 -9.86 -5.22 17.43
N ARG A 749 -10.31 -6.47 17.25
CA ARG A 749 -11.74 -6.83 17.36
C ARG A 749 -12.32 -6.42 18.71
N ALA A 750 -11.62 -6.72 19.81
CA ALA A 750 -12.06 -6.35 21.15
C ALA A 750 -12.11 -4.83 21.34
N TYR A 751 -11.12 -4.08 20.84
CA TYR A 751 -11.11 -2.62 20.88
C TYR A 751 -12.29 -2.02 20.12
N LEU A 752 -12.57 -2.49 18.90
CA LEU A 752 -13.72 -2.03 18.12
C LEU A 752 -15.05 -2.30 18.82
N GLN A 753 -15.19 -3.45 19.48
CA GLN A 753 -16.36 -3.78 20.28
C GLN A 753 -16.53 -2.84 21.48
N VAL A 754 -15.44 -2.54 22.21
CA VAL A 754 -15.49 -1.63 23.36
C VAL A 754 -15.74 -0.18 22.94
N ILE A 755 -15.17 0.28 21.81
CA ILE A 755 -15.51 1.57 21.19
C ILE A 755 -17.00 1.62 20.85
N GLY A 756 -17.52 0.56 20.22
CA GLY A 756 -18.93 0.45 19.85
C GLY A 756 -19.86 0.53 21.06
N GLN A 757 -19.50 -0.14 22.17
CA GLN A 757 -20.23 -0.05 23.44
C GLN A 757 -20.23 1.38 24.01
N GLN A 758 -19.09 2.07 23.96
CA GLN A 758 -19.00 3.45 24.44
C GLN A 758 -19.90 4.37 23.64
N VAL A 759 -19.85 4.31 22.31
CA VAL A 759 -20.69 5.15 21.46
C VAL A 759 -22.18 4.82 21.65
N MET A 760 -22.54 3.53 21.76
CA MET A 760 -23.92 3.11 22.06
C MET A 760 -24.39 3.71 23.39
N SER A 761 -23.54 3.72 24.42
CA SER A 761 -23.90 4.30 25.73
C SER A 761 -24.11 5.82 25.69
N ILE A 762 -23.42 6.53 24.77
CA ILE A 762 -23.51 7.99 24.63
C ILE A 762 -24.70 8.38 23.74
N THR A 763 -24.93 7.63 22.66
CA THR A 763 -25.85 8.00 21.57
C THR A 763 -27.17 7.22 21.58
N GLY A 764 -27.22 6.08 22.26
CA GLY A 764 -28.37 5.16 22.25
C GLY A 764 -28.54 4.36 20.96
N GLN A 765 -27.59 4.43 20.01
CA GLN A 765 -27.65 3.75 18.72
C GLN A 765 -26.43 2.86 18.45
N PRO A 766 -26.62 1.67 17.85
CA PRO A 766 -25.51 0.79 17.46
C PRO A 766 -24.67 1.47 16.37
N THR A 767 -23.36 1.29 16.43
CA THR A 767 -22.41 2.08 15.62
C THR A 767 -21.94 1.40 14.36
N PHE A 768 -21.41 0.18 14.49
CA PHE A 768 -20.91 -0.60 13.37
C PHE A 768 -22.01 -1.56 12.90
N HIS A 769 -22.39 -1.49 11.63
CA HIS A 769 -23.23 -2.53 11.03
C HIS A 769 -22.44 -3.83 10.85
N THR A 770 -21.23 -3.70 10.32
CA THR A 770 -20.28 -4.78 10.09
C THR A 770 -18.87 -4.22 10.18
N PHE A 771 -17.91 -5.01 10.66
CA PHE A 771 -16.49 -4.70 10.54
C PHE A 771 -15.69 -5.97 10.36
N GLN A 772 -14.49 -5.81 9.78
CA GLN A 772 -13.50 -6.85 9.66
C GLN A 772 -12.11 -6.27 9.92
N SER A 773 -11.32 -6.97 10.73
CA SER A 773 -9.93 -6.60 11.02
C SER A 773 -8.93 -7.62 10.48
N GLY A 774 -7.75 -7.13 10.16
CA GLY A 774 -6.66 -7.87 9.57
C GLY A 774 -5.32 -7.50 10.18
N GLY A 775 -5.12 -7.81 11.47
CA GLY A 775 -4.08 -7.13 12.25
C GLY A 775 -4.54 -5.73 12.63
N ASP A 776 -3.79 -4.71 12.22
CA ASP A 776 -4.11 -3.28 12.39
C ASP A 776 -5.09 -2.74 11.32
N ASP A 777 -5.09 -3.31 10.11
CA ASP A 777 -6.01 -2.91 9.03
C ASP A 777 -7.48 -3.20 9.41
N VAL A 778 -8.37 -2.20 9.32
CA VAL A 778 -9.82 -2.33 9.60
C VAL A 778 -10.63 -1.85 8.42
N ALA A 779 -11.64 -2.63 8.03
CA ALA A 779 -12.73 -2.20 7.15
C ALA A 779 -14.06 -2.31 7.88
N ALA A 780 -14.77 -1.20 8.02
CA ALA A 780 -16.05 -1.12 8.73
C ALA A 780 -17.11 -0.37 7.94
N GLN A 781 -18.37 -0.57 8.35
CA GLN A 781 -19.53 0.15 7.82
C GLN A 781 -20.25 0.87 8.96
N ALA A 782 -20.53 2.16 8.75
CA ALA A 782 -21.32 3.01 9.63
C ALA A 782 -22.61 3.42 8.93
N GLU A 783 -23.61 3.82 9.73
CA GLU A 783 -24.93 4.25 9.25
C GLU A 783 -24.84 5.54 8.42
N ASP A 784 -24.22 6.57 8.98
CA ASP A 784 -24.06 7.88 8.37
C ASP A 784 -22.71 8.54 8.69
N LEU A 785 -22.48 9.72 8.11
CA LEU A 785 -21.24 10.48 8.28
C LEU A 785 -21.05 10.96 9.72
N TYR A 786 -22.14 11.30 10.40
CA TYR A 786 -22.11 11.75 11.78
C TYR A 786 -21.64 10.62 12.70
N TYR A 787 -22.20 9.41 12.59
CA TYR A 787 -21.79 8.27 13.41
C TYR A 787 -20.36 7.84 13.13
N ALA A 788 -19.90 7.87 11.88
CA ALA A 788 -18.50 7.65 11.57
C ALA A 788 -17.57 8.67 12.27
N CYS A 789 -17.96 9.95 12.27
CA CYS A 789 -17.26 11.00 12.99
C CYS A 789 -17.26 10.75 14.51
N VAL A 790 -18.40 10.35 15.09
CA VAL A 790 -18.52 10.04 16.52
C VAL A 790 -17.65 8.85 16.91
N ILE A 791 -17.62 7.78 16.12
CA ILE A 791 -16.77 6.59 16.35
C ILE A 791 -15.30 7.01 16.45
N MET A 792 -14.80 7.79 15.50
CA MET A 792 -13.41 8.24 15.50
C MET A 792 -13.11 9.14 16.72
N ARG A 793 -13.95 10.15 16.98
CA ARG A 793 -13.74 11.09 18.10
C ARG A 793 -13.84 10.40 19.46
N VAL A 794 -14.78 9.48 19.63
CA VAL A 794 -14.91 8.68 20.87
C VAL A 794 -13.72 7.76 21.02
N GLY A 795 -13.28 7.06 19.95
CA GLY A 795 -12.05 6.27 20.00
C GLY A 795 -10.84 7.12 20.40
N MET A 796 -10.68 8.32 19.84
CA MET A 796 -9.62 9.25 20.25
C MET A 796 -9.73 9.65 21.71
N ALA A 797 -10.92 9.97 22.20
CA ALA A 797 -11.15 10.30 23.60
C ALA A 797 -10.90 9.11 24.55
N MET A 798 -11.05 7.88 24.07
CA MET A 798 -10.74 6.65 24.80
C MET A 798 -9.24 6.32 24.83
N GLY A 799 -8.39 7.06 24.12
CA GLY A 799 -6.94 6.86 24.08
C GLY A 799 -6.43 6.12 22.84
N PHE A 800 -7.20 6.01 21.76
CA PHE A 800 -6.73 5.48 20.48
C PHE A 800 -6.22 6.61 19.57
N THR A 801 -5.11 6.39 18.88
CA THR A 801 -4.58 7.37 17.91
C THR A 801 -4.82 6.89 16.49
N PHE A 802 -5.62 7.65 15.72
CA PHE A 802 -5.93 7.36 14.33
C PHE A 802 -5.20 8.30 13.37
N LYS A 803 -4.81 7.81 12.19
CA LYS A 803 -4.23 8.63 11.12
C LYS A 803 -5.35 9.26 10.29
N ALA A 804 -5.74 10.50 10.60
CA ALA A 804 -6.89 11.19 9.99
C ALA A 804 -6.96 11.05 8.46
N VAL A 805 -5.88 11.37 7.75
CA VAL A 805 -5.76 11.31 6.27
C VAL A 805 -5.97 9.90 5.68
N LYS A 806 -5.91 8.85 6.50
CA LYS A 806 -6.02 7.45 6.08
C LYS A 806 -7.32 6.77 6.49
N GLN A 807 -8.24 7.49 7.15
CA GLN A 807 -9.50 6.89 7.59
C GLN A 807 -10.45 6.56 6.41
N MET A 808 -10.14 7.08 5.21
CA MET A 808 -10.76 6.77 3.91
C MET A 808 -12.29 6.66 3.94
N LEU A 809 -12.93 7.62 4.58
CA LEU A 809 -14.38 7.71 4.68
C LEU A 809 -15.03 8.00 3.32
N GLY A 810 -16.12 7.33 2.99
CA GLY A 810 -16.90 7.63 1.78
C GLY A 810 -17.65 6.43 1.22
N GLN A 811 -18.28 6.64 0.06
CA GLN A 811 -19.09 5.62 -0.63
C GLN A 811 -18.55 5.25 -2.02
N ARG A 812 -17.69 6.09 -2.61
CA ARG A 812 -17.14 5.85 -3.95
C ARG A 812 -16.36 4.54 -4.09
N TYR A 813 -15.51 4.22 -3.10
CA TYR A 813 -14.72 2.99 -3.06
C TYR A 813 -14.25 2.70 -1.64
N SER A 814 -13.57 1.58 -1.42
CA SER A 814 -12.83 1.25 -0.20
C SER A 814 -11.41 0.88 -0.54
N GLU A 815 -10.53 0.93 0.44
CA GLU A 815 -9.25 0.26 0.35
C GLU A 815 -9.08 -0.64 1.56
N PHE A 816 -8.81 -1.92 1.31
CA PHE A 816 -8.50 -2.91 2.34
C PHE A 816 -7.42 -3.84 1.83
N TYR A 817 -6.43 -4.17 2.66
CA TYR A 817 -5.21 -4.87 2.22
C TYR A 817 -4.54 -4.27 0.98
N ARG A 818 -4.69 -2.95 0.80
CA ARG A 818 -4.19 -2.17 -0.34
C ARG A 818 -4.81 -2.54 -1.69
N LEU A 819 -6.03 -3.07 -1.64
CA LEU A 819 -6.89 -3.29 -2.79
C LEU A 819 -8.01 -2.27 -2.80
N ILE A 820 -8.17 -1.59 -3.93
CA ILE A 820 -9.24 -0.62 -4.14
C ILE A 820 -10.48 -1.39 -4.56
N ILE A 821 -11.57 -1.27 -3.82
CA ILE A 821 -12.82 -2.00 -4.05
C ILE A 821 -13.91 -0.98 -4.39
N ALA A 822 -14.29 -0.98 -5.67
CA ALA A 822 -15.23 -0.03 -6.26
C ALA A 822 -16.34 -0.79 -7.02
N PRO A 823 -17.43 -0.10 -7.43
CA PRO A 823 -18.53 -0.72 -8.18
C PRO A 823 -18.08 -1.42 -9.47
N GLU A 824 -17.01 -0.91 -10.09
CA GLU A 824 -16.44 -1.39 -11.34
C GLU A 824 -15.52 -2.60 -11.15
N GLY A 825 -15.11 -2.92 -9.92
CA GLY A 825 -14.20 -4.02 -9.66
C GLY A 825 -13.25 -3.84 -8.48
N VAL A 826 -12.24 -4.70 -8.43
CA VAL A 826 -11.16 -4.69 -7.44
C VAL A 826 -9.83 -4.43 -8.14
N PHE A 827 -9.11 -3.41 -7.70
CA PHE A 827 -7.92 -2.89 -8.39
C PHE A 827 -6.71 -2.84 -7.45
N GLY A 828 -5.59 -3.40 -7.90
CA GLY A 828 -4.31 -3.34 -7.20
C GLY A 828 -3.42 -2.22 -7.74
N SER A 829 -2.61 -1.61 -6.89
CA SER A 829 -1.66 -0.57 -7.33
C SER A 829 -0.51 -1.16 -8.15
N LEU A 830 -0.35 -0.70 -9.40
CA LEU A 830 0.77 -1.03 -10.27
C LEU A 830 2.07 -0.37 -9.80
N PRO A 831 2.15 0.93 -9.46
CA PRO A 831 3.36 1.55 -8.91
C PRO A 831 3.96 0.79 -7.72
N ARG A 832 3.11 0.34 -6.79
CA ARG A 832 3.54 -0.45 -5.63
C ARG A 832 4.12 -1.80 -6.02
N MET A 833 3.47 -2.48 -6.95
CA MET A 833 3.91 -3.78 -7.46
C MET A 833 5.27 -3.64 -8.15
N LEU A 834 5.42 -2.63 -9.01
CA LEU A 834 6.68 -2.32 -9.70
C LEU A 834 7.78 -1.99 -8.69
N GLY A 835 7.51 -1.11 -7.71
CA GLY A 835 8.47 -0.78 -6.66
C GLY A 835 8.95 -2.00 -5.87
N SER A 836 8.13 -3.04 -5.71
CA SER A 836 8.51 -4.30 -5.06
C SER A 836 9.31 -5.22 -6.00
N ALA A 837 8.84 -5.42 -7.23
CA ALA A 837 9.44 -6.33 -8.20
C ALA A 837 10.80 -5.80 -8.72
N LEU A 838 10.92 -4.50 -8.97
CA LEU A 838 12.09 -3.87 -9.58
C LEU A 838 13.17 -3.45 -8.56
N SER A 839 12.92 -3.57 -7.24
CA SER A 839 13.89 -3.24 -6.18
C SER A 839 14.58 -4.45 -5.52
N GLY A 840 14.37 -5.66 -6.02
CA GLY A 840 15.21 -6.80 -5.68
C GLY A 840 14.92 -7.52 -4.35
N GLN A 841 13.67 -7.53 -3.92
CA GLN A 841 13.17 -8.47 -2.89
C GLN A 841 11.84 -9.05 -3.36
N TRP A 842 11.90 -10.04 -4.23
CA TRP A 842 10.75 -10.91 -4.48
C TRP A 842 10.62 -11.82 -3.26
N SER A 843 9.41 -12.26 -2.91
CA SER A 843 9.16 -12.89 -1.60
C SER A 843 10.21 -13.96 -1.24
N ASN A 844 10.54 -14.09 0.05
CA ASN A 844 11.49 -15.10 0.54
C ASN A 844 11.11 -16.54 0.09
N SER A 845 9.83 -16.78 -0.19
CA SER A 845 9.30 -18.04 -0.76
C SER A 845 9.63 -18.28 -2.23
N VAL A 846 9.99 -17.23 -3.00
CA VAL A 846 10.41 -17.33 -4.41
C VAL A 846 11.89 -17.67 -4.51
N ILE A 847 12.74 -17.29 -3.55
CA ILE A 847 14.17 -17.62 -3.58
C ILE A 847 14.39 -19.14 -3.59
N ALA A 848 13.60 -19.89 -2.81
CA ALA A 848 13.61 -21.36 -2.86
C ALA A 848 13.05 -21.93 -4.19
N LYS A 849 12.13 -21.21 -4.86
CA LYS A 849 11.58 -21.55 -6.19
C LYS A 849 12.53 -21.20 -7.33
N MET A 850 13.42 -20.23 -7.15
CA MET A 850 14.42 -19.80 -8.13
C MET A 850 15.51 -20.84 -8.39
N VAL A 851 15.53 -21.88 -7.56
CA VAL A 851 16.44 -22.99 -7.70
C VAL A 851 15.95 -23.85 -8.89
N GLU A 852 14.65 -24.19 -8.98
CA GLU A 852 14.05 -25.03 -10.06
C GLU A 852 13.77 -24.26 -11.35
N PRO A 853 14.33 -24.62 -12.52
CA PRO A 853 14.06 -23.90 -13.77
C PRO A 853 12.56 -23.72 -14.04
N ALA A 854 11.76 -24.78 -13.85
CA ALA A 854 10.31 -24.70 -14.02
C ALA A 854 9.66 -23.73 -13.02
N ALA A 855 9.97 -23.84 -11.72
CA ALA A 855 9.40 -22.97 -10.71
C ALA A 855 9.89 -21.51 -10.82
N LYS A 856 11.13 -21.30 -11.28
CA LYS A 856 11.73 -20.00 -11.60
C LYS A 856 11.00 -19.33 -12.75
N LEU A 857 10.91 -20.00 -13.90
CA LEU A 857 10.26 -19.45 -15.08
C LEU A 857 8.77 -19.21 -14.85
N ASN A 858 8.11 -20.10 -14.11
CA ASN A 858 6.74 -19.88 -13.67
C ASN A 858 6.62 -18.65 -12.76
N SER A 859 7.56 -18.45 -11.83
CA SER A 859 7.56 -17.26 -10.95
C SER A 859 7.74 -15.95 -11.74
N VAL A 860 8.59 -15.95 -12.78
CA VAL A 860 8.77 -14.81 -13.69
C VAL A 860 7.48 -14.49 -14.44
N ILE A 861 6.85 -15.51 -15.05
CA ILE A 861 5.59 -15.34 -15.79
C ILE A 861 4.46 -14.89 -14.85
N GLU A 862 4.40 -15.40 -13.62
CA GLU A 862 3.39 -14.99 -12.65
C GLU A 862 3.54 -13.51 -12.23
N ILE A 863 4.77 -13.00 -12.11
CA ILE A 863 4.99 -11.57 -11.86
C ILE A 863 4.54 -10.74 -13.08
N ALA A 864 4.88 -11.17 -14.29
CA ALA A 864 4.40 -10.51 -15.51
C ALA A 864 2.87 -10.50 -15.57
N ARG A 865 2.20 -11.62 -15.30
CA ARG A 865 0.73 -11.73 -15.22
C ARG A 865 0.12 -10.83 -14.14
N LYS A 866 0.75 -10.77 -12.95
CA LYS A 866 0.36 -9.83 -11.88
C LYS A 866 0.47 -8.37 -12.34
N ALA A 867 1.46 -8.04 -13.17
CA ALA A 867 1.61 -6.71 -13.76
C ALA A 867 0.54 -6.46 -14.82
N GLY A 868 0.29 -7.45 -15.69
CA GLY A 868 -0.75 -7.45 -16.70
C GLY A 868 -2.15 -7.20 -16.13
N ARG A 869 -2.54 -7.92 -15.08
CA ARG A 869 -3.83 -7.71 -14.40
C ARG A 869 -4.01 -6.28 -13.87
N ARG A 870 -2.95 -5.70 -13.30
CA ARG A 870 -2.94 -4.31 -12.81
C ARG A 870 -2.77 -3.26 -13.93
N SER A 871 -2.42 -3.67 -15.14
CA SER A 871 -2.24 -2.82 -16.33
C SER A 871 -3.39 -3.01 -17.33
N GLN A 872 -4.61 -3.25 -16.84
CA GLN A 872 -5.81 -3.46 -17.65
C GLN A 872 -5.66 -4.60 -18.68
N LEU A 873 -4.93 -5.65 -18.32
CA LEU A 873 -4.65 -6.81 -19.17
C LEU A 873 -3.92 -6.44 -20.47
N ASN A 874 -3.06 -5.42 -20.43
CA ASN A 874 -2.23 -5.06 -21.58
C ASN A 874 -1.21 -6.18 -21.87
N MET A 875 -1.50 -6.97 -22.89
CA MET A 875 -0.69 -8.14 -23.25
C MET A 875 0.70 -7.77 -23.76
N ALA A 876 0.85 -6.63 -24.43
CA ALA A 876 2.16 -6.17 -24.92
C ALA A 876 3.09 -5.79 -23.77
N PHE A 877 2.56 -5.10 -22.75
CA PHE A 877 3.31 -4.81 -21.53
C PHE A 877 3.66 -6.08 -20.75
N MET A 878 2.72 -7.03 -20.65
CA MET A 878 2.95 -8.33 -20.02
C MET A 878 4.03 -9.15 -20.73
N GLU A 879 4.00 -9.19 -22.07
CA GLU A 879 5.01 -9.83 -22.92
C GLU A 879 6.38 -9.19 -22.69
N LYS A 880 6.47 -7.86 -22.80
CA LYS A 880 7.72 -7.13 -22.56
C LYS A 880 8.30 -7.44 -21.18
N MET A 881 7.48 -7.39 -20.13
CA MET A 881 7.87 -7.78 -18.77
C MET A 881 8.40 -9.22 -18.70
N ALA A 882 7.76 -10.18 -19.36
CA ALA A 882 8.24 -11.56 -19.36
C ALA A 882 9.60 -11.67 -20.07
N VAL A 883 9.72 -11.12 -21.29
CA VAL A 883 10.93 -11.20 -22.12
C VAL A 883 12.14 -10.62 -21.41
N VAL A 884 12.05 -9.39 -20.87
CA VAL A 884 13.17 -8.75 -20.16
C VAL A 884 13.59 -9.51 -18.90
N ALA A 885 12.66 -10.22 -18.27
CA ALA A 885 12.98 -11.05 -17.13
C ALA A 885 13.60 -12.37 -17.57
N PHE A 886 13.21 -12.96 -18.70
CA PHE A 886 13.94 -14.06 -19.29
C PHE A 886 15.39 -13.66 -19.60
N ASP A 887 15.60 -12.50 -20.24
CA ASP A 887 16.94 -11.98 -20.57
C ASP A 887 17.85 -11.88 -19.34
N LYS A 888 17.28 -11.48 -18.19
CA LYS A 888 18.02 -11.38 -16.92
C LYS A 888 18.19 -12.70 -16.17
N TRP A 889 17.15 -13.53 -16.12
CA TRP A 889 17.04 -14.63 -15.15
C TRP A 889 17.30 -16.02 -15.72
N ALA A 890 17.25 -16.18 -17.04
CA ALA A 890 17.67 -17.40 -17.71
C ALA A 890 19.20 -17.49 -17.71
N THR A 891 19.76 -18.67 -17.45
CA THR A 891 21.17 -18.97 -17.73
C THR A 891 21.39 -19.21 -19.21
N ASP A 892 22.64 -19.20 -19.69
CA ASP A 892 22.96 -19.58 -21.07
C ASP A 892 22.44 -20.98 -21.44
N GLU A 893 22.33 -21.88 -20.46
CA GLU A 893 21.79 -23.23 -20.63
C GLU A 893 20.25 -23.28 -20.57
N GLU A 894 19.63 -22.41 -19.78
CA GLU A 894 18.17 -22.27 -19.73
C GLU A 894 17.64 -21.49 -20.93
N ALA A 895 18.41 -20.53 -21.46
CA ALA A 895 18.15 -19.90 -22.75
C ALA A 895 18.26 -20.92 -23.91
N LYS A 896 19.00 -22.03 -23.71
CA LYS A 896 19.01 -23.19 -24.60
C LYS A 896 17.83 -24.15 -24.34
N LEU A 897 17.04 -23.98 -23.27
CA LEU A 897 15.75 -24.66 -23.20
C LEU A 897 14.91 -24.14 -24.36
N ALA A 898 14.47 -25.06 -25.19
CA ALA A 898 13.56 -24.72 -26.27
C ALA A 898 12.36 -23.98 -25.67
N HIS A 899 11.99 -22.81 -26.22
CA HIS A 899 10.75 -22.11 -25.84
C HIS A 899 9.56 -23.08 -25.89
N GLU A 900 9.60 -23.99 -26.86
CA GLU A 900 8.74 -25.14 -27.03
C GLU A 900 8.63 -26.03 -25.77
N TYR A 901 9.76 -26.30 -25.11
CA TYR A 901 9.80 -27.15 -23.92
C TYR A 901 9.15 -26.50 -22.70
N ILE A 902 9.40 -25.21 -22.48
CA ILE A 902 8.85 -24.46 -21.34
C ILE A 902 7.32 -24.45 -21.43
N HIS A 903 6.81 -24.15 -22.62
CA HIS A 903 5.39 -24.01 -22.86
C HIS A 903 4.70 -25.32 -23.28
N GLY A 904 5.46 -26.40 -23.47
CA GLY A 904 4.92 -27.71 -23.85
C GLY A 904 4.08 -28.36 -22.76
N THR A 905 3.03 -29.13 -23.12
CA THR A 905 2.18 -29.84 -22.16
C THR A 905 2.97 -30.91 -21.39
N LYS A 906 2.56 -31.20 -20.15
CA LYS A 906 3.17 -32.28 -19.34
C LYS A 906 3.06 -33.64 -20.04
N GLU A 907 1.92 -33.88 -20.69
CA GLU A 907 1.63 -35.11 -21.46
C GLU A 907 2.63 -35.34 -22.61
N THR A 908 3.05 -34.27 -23.30
CA THR A 908 4.02 -34.35 -24.40
C THR A 908 5.46 -34.13 -23.95
N GLY A 909 5.70 -34.15 -22.63
CA GLY A 909 7.03 -34.06 -22.04
C GLY A 909 7.58 -32.64 -21.82
N GLY A 910 6.76 -31.59 -21.93
CA GLY A 910 7.07 -30.20 -21.57
C GLY A 910 6.87 -29.88 -20.08
N LEU A 911 6.96 -28.59 -19.70
CA LEU A 911 6.77 -28.13 -18.31
C LEU A 911 5.33 -27.75 -17.94
N GLY A 912 4.46 -27.56 -18.94
CA GLY A 912 3.07 -27.13 -18.77
C GLY A 912 2.95 -25.70 -18.26
N ILE A 913 3.96 -24.85 -18.47
CA ILE A 913 3.95 -23.44 -18.06
C ILE A 913 3.37 -22.63 -19.23
N PRO A 914 2.17 -22.05 -19.13
CA PRO A 914 1.60 -21.34 -20.27
C PRO A 914 2.38 -20.07 -20.60
N THR A 915 2.33 -19.61 -21.85
CA THR A 915 2.88 -18.29 -22.25
C THR A 915 2.16 -17.16 -21.51
N VAL A 916 2.59 -15.90 -21.71
CA VAL A 916 1.84 -14.75 -21.20
C VAL A 916 0.41 -14.70 -21.75
N HIS A 917 0.19 -15.19 -22.97
CA HIS A 917 -1.12 -15.34 -23.60
C HIS A 917 -1.92 -16.56 -23.14
N GLY A 918 -1.36 -17.36 -22.21
CA GLY A 918 -1.97 -18.58 -21.73
C GLY A 918 -1.80 -19.78 -22.66
N ASP A 919 -0.95 -19.70 -23.67
CA ASP A 919 -0.81 -20.80 -24.65
C ASP A 919 0.07 -21.92 -24.11
N VAL A 920 -0.23 -23.15 -24.52
CA VAL A 920 0.64 -24.32 -24.30
C VAL A 920 0.83 -25.10 -25.60
N TYR A 921 1.96 -25.76 -25.74
CA TYR A 921 2.36 -26.45 -26.96
C TYR A 921 2.25 -27.97 -26.82
N GLU A 922 1.83 -28.66 -27.87
CA GLU A 922 2.01 -30.11 -27.95
C GLU A 922 3.32 -30.40 -28.69
N LEU A 923 4.13 -31.28 -28.12
CA LEU A 923 5.48 -31.56 -28.59
C LEU A 923 5.62 -32.98 -29.16
N TYR A 924 6.54 -33.15 -30.10
CA TYR A 924 6.99 -34.45 -30.61
C TYR A 924 8.48 -34.69 -30.32
N GLY A 925 8.82 -35.84 -29.71
CA GLY A 925 10.19 -36.29 -29.46
C GLY A 925 10.37 -37.07 -28.14
N THR A 926 11.43 -37.87 -28.02
CA THR A 926 11.78 -38.60 -26.78
C THR A 926 12.97 -37.97 -26.05
N ARG A 927 12.97 -38.14 -24.72
CA ARG A 927 13.89 -37.49 -23.80
C ARG A 927 14.67 -38.53 -22.99
N GLU A 928 15.95 -38.29 -22.76
CA GLU A 928 16.76 -39.05 -21.81
C GLU A 928 16.86 -38.30 -20.48
N PRO A 929 16.77 -39.00 -19.33
CA PRO A 929 17.09 -38.42 -18.02
C PRO A 929 18.61 -38.34 -17.84
N ASP A 930 19.12 -37.35 -17.11
CA ASP A 930 20.55 -37.33 -16.73
C ASP A 930 20.84 -36.75 -15.33
N VAL A 931 22.07 -37.05 -14.89
CA VAL A 931 22.63 -37.19 -13.52
C VAL A 931 22.36 -36.06 -12.50
N GLU A 932 22.21 -36.48 -11.24
CA GLU A 932 21.80 -35.69 -10.07
C GLU A 932 22.99 -35.14 -9.24
N MET A 933 23.00 -33.83 -8.96
CA MET A 933 23.81 -33.24 -7.88
C MET A 933 22.98 -33.21 -6.59
N THR A 934 23.50 -33.80 -5.51
CA THR A 934 22.77 -33.97 -4.26
C THR A 934 23.53 -33.36 -3.09
N ILE A 935 22.80 -32.66 -2.21
CA ILE A 935 23.31 -32.34 -0.88
C ILE A 935 23.39 -33.67 -0.12
N ILE A 936 24.57 -33.98 0.41
CA ILE A 936 24.84 -35.25 1.08
C ILE A 936 25.09 -35.02 2.56
N GLY A 937 24.75 -36.01 3.39
CA GLY A 937 25.00 -35.97 4.83
C GLY A 937 24.14 -34.95 5.60
N VAL A 938 22.99 -34.54 5.06
CA VAL A 938 22.05 -33.69 5.82
C VAL A 938 21.33 -34.52 6.88
N PRO A 939 21.19 -34.00 8.13
CA PRO A 939 20.33 -34.62 9.12
C PRO A 939 18.87 -34.52 8.67
N ASP A 940 18.05 -35.47 9.07
CA ASP A 940 16.64 -35.60 8.67
C ASP A 940 15.70 -35.91 9.84
N ASP A 941 16.11 -35.64 11.09
CA ASP A 941 15.41 -36.12 12.29
C ASP A 941 13.96 -35.60 12.36
N ALA A 942 13.74 -34.30 12.12
CA ALA A 942 12.39 -33.74 12.11
C ALA A 942 11.56 -34.26 10.93
N SER A 943 12.19 -34.36 9.76
CA SER A 943 11.55 -34.91 8.56
C SER A 943 11.24 -36.39 8.70
N ARG A 944 11.98 -37.15 9.53
CA ARG A 944 11.79 -38.58 9.74
C ARG A 944 10.45 -38.90 10.39
N PHE A 945 10.10 -38.22 11.47
CA PHE A 945 8.79 -38.39 12.12
C PHE A 945 7.63 -38.05 11.18
N ALA A 946 7.75 -36.96 10.42
CA ALA A 946 6.74 -36.57 9.46
C ALA A 946 6.61 -37.59 8.31
N ALA A 947 7.74 -38.07 7.77
CA ALA A 947 7.78 -39.06 6.71
C ALA A 947 7.26 -40.43 7.17
N ASP A 948 7.65 -40.90 8.35
CA ASP A 948 7.18 -42.16 8.92
C ASP A 948 5.66 -42.16 9.05
N ARG A 949 5.08 -41.05 9.55
CA ARG A 949 3.62 -40.90 9.64
C ARG A 949 2.96 -40.90 8.27
N LEU A 950 3.46 -40.09 7.33
CA LEU A 950 2.87 -40.00 5.98
C LEU A 950 2.97 -41.33 5.23
N VAL A 951 4.07 -42.07 5.41
CA VAL A 951 4.27 -43.39 4.80
C VAL A 951 3.40 -44.44 5.46
N ALA A 952 3.28 -44.45 6.79
CA ALA A 952 2.37 -45.37 7.49
C ALA A 952 0.92 -45.14 7.07
N GLU A 953 0.48 -43.88 7.08
CA GLU A 953 -0.87 -43.50 6.67
C GLU A 953 -1.14 -43.80 5.18
N ALA A 954 -0.16 -43.56 4.31
CA ALA A 954 -0.27 -43.97 2.91
C ALA A 954 -0.27 -45.50 2.75
N ALA A 955 0.51 -46.23 3.54
CA ALA A 955 0.59 -47.70 3.49
C ALA A 955 -0.72 -48.35 3.93
N ASP A 956 -1.41 -47.79 4.92
CA ASP A 956 -2.75 -48.24 5.34
C ASP A 956 -3.78 -48.09 4.20
N ILE A 957 -3.57 -47.13 3.30
CA ILE A 957 -4.48 -46.84 2.18
C ILE A 957 -4.12 -47.64 0.92
N VAL A 958 -2.84 -47.64 0.51
CA VAL A 958 -2.40 -48.24 -0.77
C VAL A 958 -1.67 -49.56 -0.62
N GLY A 959 -1.32 -49.99 0.59
CA GLY A 959 -0.46 -51.16 0.86
C GLY A 959 1.02 -50.79 0.97
N ALA A 960 1.75 -51.50 1.84
CA ALA A 960 3.15 -51.22 2.17
C ALA A 960 4.11 -51.36 0.97
N GLU A 961 3.77 -52.16 -0.04
CA GLU A 961 4.54 -52.32 -1.28
C GLU A 961 4.40 -51.12 -2.24
N ASN A 962 3.40 -50.28 -2.02
CA ASN A 962 3.05 -49.16 -2.90
C ASN A 962 3.53 -47.80 -2.40
N VAL A 963 4.21 -47.75 -1.25
CA VAL A 963 4.77 -46.53 -0.67
C VAL A 963 6.28 -46.43 -0.91
N VAL A 964 6.81 -45.22 -0.81
CA VAL A 964 8.26 -45.00 -0.79
C VAL A 964 8.81 -45.28 0.61
N PRO A 965 10.08 -45.71 0.75
CA PRO A 965 10.70 -45.83 2.07
C PRO A 965 10.69 -44.49 2.81
N ALA A 966 10.26 -44.48 4.07
CA ALA A 966 10.18 -43.26 4.87
C ALA A 966 11.53 -42.53 5.02
N SER A 967 12.63 -43.28 5.10
CA SER A 967 13.99 -42.71 5.07
C SER A 967 14.28 -41.90 3.79
N ARG A 968 13.80 -42.37 2.63
CA ARG A 968 13.98 -41.68 1.35
C ARG A 968 13.13 -40.41 1.29
N LEU A 969 11.90 -40.47 1.78
CA LEU A 969 11.02 -39.29 1.85
C LEU A 969 11.58 -38.25 2.83
N ALA A 970 12.03 -38.68 4.02
CA ALA A 970 12.66 -37.82 5.02
C ALA A 970 13.88 -37.09 4.46
N GLN A 971 14.78 -37.81 3.79
CA GLN A 971 15.94 -37.20 3.13
C GLN A 971 15.53 -36.17 2.07
N LYS A 972 14.52 -36.46 1.24
CA LYS A 972 14.01 -35.51 0.25
C LYS A 972 13.48 -34.23 0.91
N MET A 973 12.71 -34.37 1.99
CA MET A 973 12.16 -33.25 2.75
C MET A 973 13.25 -32.39 3.41
N ALA A 974 14.25 -33.04 4.01
CA ALA A 974 15.41 -32.39 4.63
C ALA A 974 16.29 -31.68 3.59
N GLN A 975 16.60 -32.33 2.47
CA GLN A 975 17.35 -31.73 1.36
C GLN A 975 16.70 -30.43 0.88
N GLY A 976 15.37 -30.39 0.73
CA GLY A 976 14.65 -29.18 0.35
C GLY A 976 14.84 -28.03 1.35
N ALA A 977 14.92 -28.33 2.65
CA ALA A 977 15.15 -27.32 3.69
C ALA A 977 16.57 -26.73 3.62
N PHE A 978 17.59 -27.58 3.47
CA PHE A 978 18.99 -27.16 3.35
C PHE A 978 19.27 -26.45 2.01
N GLN A 979 18.66 -26.88 0.91
CA GLN A 979 18.73 -26.18 -0.38
C GLN A 979 18.18 -24.75 -0.28
N GLY A 980 17.07 -24.57 0.44
CA GLY A 980 16.53 -23.24 0.75
C GLY A 980 17.51 -22.37 1.52
N ALA A 981 18.17 -22.92 2.55
CA ALA A 981 19.16 -22.21 3.35
C ALA A 981 20.42 -21.81 2.54
N VAL A 982 20.96 -22.71 1.73
CA VAL A 982 22.13 -22.44 0.86
C VAL A 982 21.84 -21.31 -0.13
N THR A 983 20.68 -21.37 -0.79
CA THR A 983 20.28 -20.37 -1.79
C THR A 983 20.11 -18.98 -1.18
N GLN A 984 19.58 -18.91 0.06
CA GLN A 984 19.41 -17.65 0.80
C GLN A 984 20.76 -16.99 1.17
N ASN A 985 21.82 -17.77 1.43
CA ASN A 985 23.09 -17.24 1.93
C ASN A 985 24.08 -16.87 0.84
N LEU A 986 24.24 -17.73 -0.17
CA LEU A 986 25.33 -17.62 -1.13
C LEU A 986 24.89 -17.00 -2.47
N GLY A 987 23.63 -16.58 -2.55
CA GLY A 987 23.02 -16.08 -3.78
C GLY A 987 22.90 -17.15 -4.86
N LEU A 988 22.30 -16.77 -5.98
CA LEU A 988 21.97 -17.72 -7.04
C LEU A 988 23.19 -18.34 -7.71
N LYS A 989 24.37 -17.70 -7.71
CA LYS A 989 25.59 -18.29 -8.32
C LYS A 989 25.98 -19.63 -7.69
N MET A 990 25.79 -19.82 -6.38
CA MET A 990 26.05 -21.11 -5.73
C MET A 990 24.86 -22.07 -5.79
N GLY A 991 23.62 -21.55 -5.83
CA GLY A 991 22.44 -22.37 -6.17
C GLY A 991 22.54 -22.98 -7.57
N LYS A 992 23.15 -22.26 -8.53
CA LYS A 992 23.41 -22.66 -9.92
C LYS A 992 24.35 -23.87 -10.04
N LEU A 993 25.36 -23.98 -9.19
CA LEU A 993 26.31 -25.11 -9.18
C LEU A 993 25.67 -26.43 -8.73
N THR A 994 24.52 -26.38 -8.09
CA THR A 994 23.99 -27.49 -7.31
C THR A 994 23.00 -28.39 -8.11
N ARG A 995 22.99 -28.31 -9.46
CA ARG A 995 21.84 -28.76 -10.28
C ARG A 995 22.09 -29.49 -11.61
N ASN A 996 21.10 -30.34 -11.91
CA ASN A 996 20.96 -31.24 -13.07
C ASN A 996 20.81 -30.46 -14.37
N VAL A 997 21.71 -30.70 -15.33
CA VAL A 997 21.62 -30.15 -16.68
C VAL A 997 21.08 -31.24 -17.60
N ARG A 998 20.09 -30.89 -18.41
CA ARG A 998 19.43 -31.80 -19.36
C ARG A 998 19.92 -31.50 -20.77
N LYS A 999 20.44 -32.50 -21.49
CA LYS A 999 20.75 -32.37 -22.92
C LYS A 999 19.46 -32.48 -23.73
N ASN A 1000 19.20 -31.50 -24.60
CA ASN A 1000 18.00 -31.46 -25.44
C ASN A 1000 18.25 -32.07 -26.83
N LYS A 1001 17.34 -32.93 -27.31
CA LYS A 1001 17.04 -33.10 -28.74
C LYS A 1001 16.11 -31.96 -29.19
N ARG A 1002 16.10 -31.63 -30.48
CA ARG A 1002 15.12 -30.68 -31.07
C ARG A 1002 13.69 -31.17 -30.83
N LEU A 1003 12.98 -30.53 -29.89
CA LEU A 1003 11.54 -30.68 -29.72
C LEU A 1003 10.86 -29.84 -30.80
N ARG A 1004 9.85 -30.38 -31.47
CA ARG A 1004 9.07 -29.66 -32.48
C ARG A 1004 7.65 -29.46 -31.98
N VAL A 1005 7.15 -28.22 -32.04
CA VAL A 1005 5.72 -27.93 -31.83
C VAL A 1005 4.94 -28.59 -32.95
N ILE A 1006 4.00 -29.45 -32.59
CA ILE A 1006 3.04 -30.05 -33.52
C ILE A 1006 1.69 -29.34 -33.48
N ASN A 1007 1.34 -28.73 -32.35
CA ASN A 1007 0.08 -28.00 -32.17
C ASN A 1007 0.22 -26.96 -31.05
N VAL A 1008 -0.58 -25.89 -31.12
CA VAL A 1008 -0.66 -24.84 -30.09
C VAL A 1008 -2.08 -24.83 -29.53
N LYS A 1009 -2.21 -25.20 -28.26
CA LYS A 1009 -3.46 -25.15 -27.53
C LYS A 1009 -3.67 -23.74 -26.97
N GLN A 1010 -4.76 -23.11 -27.39
CA GLN A 1010 -5.10 -21.74 -27.05
C GLN A 1010 -6.60 -21.62 -26.80
N ILE A 1011 -6.98 -20.83 -25.80
CA ILE A 1011 -8.36 -20.42 -25.54
C ILE A 1011 -8.33 -18.93 -25.22
N ARG A 1012 -9.04 -18.13 -26.01
CA ARG A 1012 -9.03 -16.66 -25.90
C ARG A 1012 -10.27 -16.16 -25.17
N ALA A 1013 -10.12 -15.02 -24.48
CA ALA A 1013 -11.23 -14.38 -23.78
C ALA A 1013 -12.39 -14.02 -24.73
N SER A 1014 -12.08 -13.68 -25.99
CA SER A 1014 -13.05 -13.35 -27.03
C SER A 1014 -13.99 -14.49 -27.42
N GLU A 1015 -13.69 -15.73 -27.03
CA GLU A 1015 -14.58 -16.88 -27.25
C GLU A 1015 -15.80 -16.89 -26.31
N PHE A 1016 -15.76 -16.10 -25.23
CA PHE A 1016 -16.81 -16.08 -24.19
C PHE A 1016 -17.38 -14.67 -23.92
N PRO A 1017 -17.82 -13.91 -24.94
CA PRO A 1017 -18.24 -12.52 -24.77
C PRO A 1017 -19.49 -12.36 -23.88
N GLY A 1018 -20.31 -13.41 -23.74
CA GLY A 1018 -21.53 -13.42 -22.92
C GLY A 1018 -21.35 -13.96 -21.51
N ALA A 1019 -20.15 -14.34 -21.10
CA ALA A 1019 -19.92 -14.84 -19.75
C ALA A 1019 -20.01 -13.72 -18.71
N THR A 1020 -20.64 -14.02 -17.56
CA THR A 1020 -20.80 -13.08 -16.43
C THR A 1020 -20.41 -13.76 -15.12
N SER A 1021 -20.08 -12.98 -14.09
CA SER A 1021 -19.78 -13.51 -12.75
C SER A 1021 -21.01 -14.18 -12.11
N SER A 1022 -22.23 -13.86 -12.56
CA SER A 1022 -23.45 -14.54 -12.10
C SER A 1022 -23.45 -16.03 -12.43
N MET A 1023 -22.85 -16.43 -13.56
CA MET A 1023 -22.65 -17.84 -13.89
C MET A 1023 -21.76 -18.52 -12.85
N TYR A 1024 -20.64 -17.87 -12.49
CA TYR A 1024 -19.76 -18.36 -11.44
C TYR A 1024 -20.48 -18.45 -10.09
N ALA A 1025 -21.22 -17.42 -9.69
CA ALA A 1025 -21.96 -17.40 -8.42
C ALA A 1025 -23.00 -18.53 -8.36
N ALA A 1026 -23.81 -18.69 -9.40
CA ALA A 1026 -24.84 -19.73 -9.48
C ALA A 1026 -24.23 -21.13 -9.42
N MET A 1027 -23.12 -21.36 -10.14
CA MET A 1027 -22.43 -22.66 -10.12
C MET A 1027 -21.70 -22.91 -8.80
N SER A 1028 -21.08 -21.90 -8.21
CA SER A 1028 -20.44 -22.01 -6.91
C SER A 1028 -21.43 -22.41 -5.82
N GLU A 1029 -22.65 -21.86 -5.84
CA GLU A 1029 -23.69 -22.26 -4.89
C GLU A 1029 -24.25 -23.66 -5.20
N THR A 1030 -24.61 -23.91 -6.47
CA THR A 1030 -25.17 -25.20 -6.90
C THR A 1030 -24.23 -26.38 -6.62
N LEU A 1031 -22.93 -26.18 -6.81
CA LEU A 1031 -21.90 -27.22 -6.66
C LEU A 1031 -21.13 -27.11 -5.32
N ARG A 1032 -21.57 -26.26 -4.39
CA ARG A 1032 -20.85 -25.94 -3.14
C ARG A 1032 -20.38 -27.19 -2.38
N ILE A 1033 -21.29 -28.15 -2.17
CA ILE A 1033 -21.00 -29.40 -1.44
C ILE A 1033 -19.99 -30.27 -2.20
N LYS A 1034 -20.17 -30.45 -3.51
CA LYS A 1034 -19.26 -31.24 -4.36
C LYS A 1034 -17.87 -30.61 -4.41
N LYS A 1035 -17.80 -29.28 -4.55
CA LYS A 1035 -16.56 -28.49 -4.52
C LYS A 1035 -15.82 -28.67 -3.20
N GLN A 1036 -16.50 -28.55 -2.06
CA GLN A 1036 -15.90 -28.76 -0.74
C GLN A 1036 -15.36 -30.18 -0.55
N ARG A 1037 -16.10 -31.20 -1.00
CA ARG A 1037 -15.65 -32.61 -0.97
C ARG A 1037 -14.40 -32.81 -1.82
N LEU A 1038 -14.39 -32.28 -3.04
CA LEU A 1038 -13.24 -32.39 -3.94
C LEU A 1038 -12.02 -31.63 -3.41
N SER A 1039 -12.17 -30.40 -2.90
CA SER A 1039 -11.07 -29.66 -2.27
C SER A 1039 -10.49 -30.41 -1.06
N ARG A 1040 -11.35 -31.01 -0.22
CA ARG A 1040 -10.91 -31.89 0.88
C ARG A 1040 -10.13 -33.09 0.37
N ALA A 1041 -10.64 -33.78 -0.66
CA ALA A 1041 -9.96 -34.91 -1.30
C ALA A 1041 -8.62 -34.50 -1.91
N GLY A 1042 -8.56 -33.34 -2.56
CA GLY A 1042 -7.35 -32.78 -3.15
C GLY A 1042 -6.27 -32.48 -2.12
N ARG A 1043 -6.64 -31.81 -1.01
CA ARG A 1043 -5.70 -31.55 0.10
C ARG A 1043 -5.19 -32.84 0.72
N ARG A 1044 -6.07 -33.82 0.89
CA ARG A 1044 -5.71 -35.15 1.40
C ARG A 1044 -4.78 -35.89 0.44
N TYR A 1045 -5.01 -35.78 -0.86
CA TYR A 1045 -4.15 -36.34 -1.89
C TYR A 1045 -2.77 -35.70 -1.88
N ASP A 1046 -2.68 -34.36 -1.86
CA ASP A 1046 -1.40 -33.64 -1.83
C ASP A 1046 -0.55 -34.03 -0.62
N GLN A 1047 -1.19 -34.21 0.54
CA GLN A 1047 -0.51 -34.64 1.77
C GLN A 1047 0.17 -36.01 1.63
N LEU A 1048 -0.45 -36.96 0.92
CA LEU A 1048 0.00 -38.35 0.88
C LEU A 1048 0.75 -38.74 -0.41
N SER A 1049 0.55 -37.99 -1.50
CA SER A 1049 1.04 -38.36 -2.84
C SER A 1049 2.57 -38.45 -2.97
N GLU A 1050 3.31 -37.74 -2.12
CA GLU A 1050 4.78 -37.85 -2.06
C GLU A 1050 5.26 -39.13 -1.37
N ALA A 1051 4.43 -39.70 -0.49
CA ALA A 1051 4.69 -40.96 0.20
C ALA A 1051 4.34 -42.19 -0.65
N VAL A 1052 3.68 -42.01 -1.79
CA VAL A 1052 3.19 -43.10 -2.66
C VAL A 1052 4.01 -43.19 -3.95
N ASN A 1053 4.35 -44.42 -4.35
CA ASN A 1053 5.01 -44.68 -5.64
C ASN A 1053 4.13 -44.17 -6.79
N HIS A 1054 4.74 -43.56 -7.81
CA HIS A 1054 4.01 -42.95 -8.92
C HIS A 1054 2.98 -43.88 -9.57
N ARG A 1055 3.31 -45.18 -9.72
CA ARG A 1055 2.41 -46.19 -10.31
C ARG A 1055 1.16 -46.47 -9.47
N SER A 1056 1.20 -46.17 -8.17
CA SER A 1056 0.16 -46.49 -7.20
C SER A 1056 -0.69 -45.27 -6.81
N ARG A 1057 -0.41 -44.11 -7.39
CA ARG A 1057 -1.15 -42.86 -7.18
C ARG A 1057 -2.61 -42.91 -7.62
N LEU A 1058 -2.94 -43.69 -8.65
CA LEU A 1058 -4.34 -43.93 -9.04
C LEU A 1058 -5.11 -44.67 -7.94
N LYS A 1059 -4.47 -45.65 -7.30
CA LYS A 1059 -5.05 -46.37 -6.16
C LYS A 1059 -5.25 -45.44 -4.97
N LEU A 1060 -4.29 -44.56 -4.69
CA LEU A 1060 -4.41 -43.52 -3.66
C LEU A 1060 -5.62 -42.62 -3.92
N ALA A 1061 -5.76 -42.10 -5.14
CA ALA A 1061 -6.89 -41.27 -5.52
C ALA A 1061 -8.24 -42.00 -5.35
N SER A 1062 -8.32 -43.28 -5.73
CA SER A 1062 -9.51 -44.13 -5.54
C SER A 1062 -9.99 -44.17 -4.10
N GLN A 1063 -9.08 -44.45 -3.16
CA GLN A 1063 -9.41 -44.60 -1.75
C GLN A 1063 -9.76 -43.27 -1.08
N ILE A 1064 -9.00 -42.22 -1.37
CA ILE A 1064 -9.27 -40.88 -0.82
C ILE A 1064 -10.63 -40.36 -1.34
N ALA A 1065 -10.93 -40.62 -2.61
CA ALA A 1065 -12.18 -40.18 -3.20
C ALA A 1065 -13.40 -40.90 -2.59
N GLU A 1066 -13.27 -42.18 -2.26
CA GLU A 1066 -14.27 -42.93 -1.50
C GLU A 1066 -14.48 -42.32 -0.10
N GLU A 1067 -13.41 -42.07 0.65
CA GLU A 1067 -13.46 -41.41 1.97
C GLU A 1067 -14.16 -40.04 1.91
N CYS A 1068 -13.86 -39.25 0.88
CA CYS A 1068 -14.38 -37.89 0.72
C CYS A 1068 -15.70 -37.81 -0.06
N MET A 1069 -16.26 -38.96 -0.50
CA MET A 1069 -17.47 -39.04 -1.32
C MET A 1069 -17.40 -38.19 -2.60
N CYS A 1070 -16.31 -38.33 -3.37
CA CYS A 1070 -16.10 -37.68 -4.67
C CYS A 1070 -15.66 -38.69 -5.74
N ASP A 1071 -15.54 -38.24 -7.01
CA ASP A 1071 -15.11 -39.10 -8.11
C ASP A 1071 -13.58 -39.20 -8.16
N TYR A 1072 -13.04 -40.42 -8.06
CA TYR A 1072 -11.60 -40.66 -8.08
C TYR A 1072 -10.95 -40.35 -9.42
N ARG A 1073 -11.67 -40.52 -10.54
CA ARG A 1073 -11.14 -40.22 -11.87
C ARG A 1073 -10.90 -38.73 -11.99
N LEU A 1074 -11.83 -37.94 -11.47
CA LEU A 1074 -11.74 -36.49 -11.44
C LEU A 1074 -10.61 -36.03 -10.51
N LEU A 1075 -10.48 -36.63 -9.31
CA LEU A 1075 -9.37 -36.33 -8.39
C LEU A 1075 -8.00 -36.66 -9.00
N PHE A 1076 -7.86 -37.86 -9.57
CA PHE A 1076 -6.61 -38.28 -10.21
C PHE A 1076 -6.28 -37.39 -11.41
N PHE A 1077 -7.26 -37.12 -12.27
CA PHE A 1077 -7.09 -36.23 -13.41
C PHE A 1077 -6.64 -34.83 -12.97
N TRP A 1078 -7.29 -34.24 -11.95
CA TRP A 1078 -6.91 -32.93 -11.41
C TRP A 1078 -5.47 -32.90 -10.90
N LYS A 1079 -5.04 -33.93 -10.17
CA LYS A 1079 -3.76 -33.93 -9.46
C LYS A 1079 -2.58 -34.41 -10.31
N GLU A 1080 -2.79 -35.32 -11.24
CA GLU A 1080 -1.70 -35.94 -12.01
C GLU A 1080 -1.69 -35.56 -13.50
N GLU A 1081 -2.85 -35.34 -14.13
CA GLU A 1081 -2.95 -35.26 -15.60
C GLU A 1081 -3.28 -33.85 -16.14
N LEU A 1082 -4.02 -33.05 -15.38
CA LEU A 1082 -4.55 -31.76 -15.83
C LEU A 1082 -3.42 -30.77 -16.13
N THR A 1083 -3.41 -30.26 -17.37
CA THR A 1083 -2.60 -29.12 -17.78
C THR A 1083 -3.53 -27.97 -18.15
N MET A 1084 -3.56 -26.94 -17.31
CA MET A 1084 -4.36 -25.75 -17.55
C MET A 1084 -3.73 -24.83 -18.58
N TYR A 1085 -4.54 -24.28 -19.47
CA TYR A 1085 -4.13 -23.29 -20.46
C TYR A 1085 -5.28 -22.37 -20.85
N GLY A 1086 -5.00 -21.42 -21.71
CA GLY A 1086 -5.93 -20.39 -22.15
C GLY A 1086 -5.98 -19.19 -21.21
N CYS A 1087 -6.94 -18.30 -21.49
CA CYS A 1087 -7.02 -17.01 -20.82
C CYS A 1087 -7.25 -17.07 -19.32
N SER A 1088 -7.86 -18.15 -18.80
CA SER A 1088 -8.00 -18.38 -17.36
C SER A 1088 -6.65 -18.30 -16.62
N THR A 1089 -5.55 -18.73 -17.24
CA THR A 1089 -4.23 -18.77 -16.59
C THR A 1089 -3.62 -17.41 -16.30
N TYR A 1090 -3.96 -16.37 -17.08
CA TYR A 1090 -3.48 -15.01 -16.84
C TYR A 1090 -4.57 -14.09 -16.25
N LEU A 1091 -5.85 -14.40 -16.50
CA LEU A 1091 -6.97 -13.69 -15.90
C LEU A 1091 -7.09 -14.00 -14.40
N LEU A 1092 -6.87 -15.25 -13.98
CA LEU A 1092 -7.10 -15.68 -12.60
C LEU A 1092 -6.10 -15.11 -11.60
N THR A 1093 -6.60 -14.67 -10.44
CA THR A 1093 -5.81 -14.37 -9.24
C THR A 1093 -5.83 -15.57 -8.29
N GLU A 1094 -4.94 -15.57 -7.29
CA GLU A 1094 -4.83 -16.64 -6.29
C GLU A 1094 -6.18 -16.91 -5.57
N ASP A 1095 -7.01 -15.87 -5.40
CA ASP A 1095 -8.30 -15.92 -4.68
C ASP A 1095 -9.43 -16.64 -5.44
N TYR A 1096 -9.30 -16.74 -6.77
CA TYR A 1096 -10.31 -17.39 -7.63
C TYR A 1096 -9.78 -18.66 -8.29
N TYR A 1097 -8.46 -18.84 -8.35
CA TYR A 1097 -7.85 -19.93 -9.10
C TYR A 1097 -8.35 -21.31 -8.67
N GLU A 1098 -8.22 -21.66 -7.38
CA GLU A 1098 -8.64 -22.99 -6.90
C GLU A 1098 -10.14 -23.24 -7.14
N ASP A 1099 -10.98 -22.26 -6.85
CA ASP A 1099 -12.43 -22.42 -6.98
C ASP A 1099 -12.87 -22.57 -8.43
N ILE A 1100 -12.32 -21.76 -9.33
CA ILE A 1100 -12.61 -21.86 -10.77
C ILE A 1100 -12.13 -23.20 -11.30
N MET A 1101 -10.95 -23.64 -10.89
CA MET A 1101 -10.41 -24.95 -11.23
C MET A 1101 -11.34 -26.08 -10.82
N LEU A 1102 -11.78 -26.10 -9.56
CA LEU A 1102 -12.66 -27.13 -9.01
C LEU A 1102 -14.04 -27.11 -9.68
N LEU A 1103 -14.62 -25.93 -9.91
CA LEU A 1103 -15.89 -25.80 -10.62
C LEU A 1103 -15.76 -26.29 -12.06
N SER A 1104 -14.67 -25.95 -12.74
CA SER A 1104 -14.43 -26.36 -14.12
C SER A 1104 -14.30 -27.86 -14.25
N LEU A 1105 -13.63 -28.51 -13.30
CA LEU A 1105 -13.56 -29.97 -13.22
C LEU A 1105 -14.93 -30.60 -13.02
N LEU A 1106 -15.78 -30.03 -12.15
CA LEU A 1106 -17.11 -30.55 -11.84
C LEU A 1106 -18.14 -30.31 -12.95
N MET A 1107 -17.91 -29.31 -13.79
CA MET A 1107 -18.80 -28.89 -14.87
C MET A 1107 -18.41 -29.45 -16.25
N ALA A 1108 -17.16 -29.88 -16.43
CA ALA A 1108 -16.69 -30.40 -17.71
C ALA A 1108 -17.46 -31.67 -18.10
N SER A 1109 -17.97 -31.70 -19.34
CA SER A 1109 -18.64 -32.87 -19.91
C SER A 1109 -17.70 -34.06 -20.12
N GLU A 1110 -16.40 -33.77 -20.31
CA GLU A 1110 -15.34 -34.75 -20.50
C GLU A 1110 -14.12 -34.37 -19.65
N LEU A 1111 -13.46 -35.36 -19.04
CA LEU A 1111 -12.22 -35.16 -18.26
C LEU A 1111 -11.01 -35.03 -19.18
N THR A 1112 -10.96 -33.92 -19.92
CA THR A 1112 -9.85 -33.55 -20.79
C THR A 1112 -9.35 -32.16 -20.44
N SER A 1113 -8.05 -31.89 -20.68
CA SER A 1113 -7.47 -30.57 -20.39
C SER A 1113 -8.15 -29.45 -21.20
N GLU A 1114 -8.66 -29.74 -22.40
CA GLU A 1114 -9.43 -28.80 -23.23
C GLU A 1114 -10.77 -28.42 -22.60
N HIS A 1115 -11.62 -29.39 -22.29
CA HIS A 1115 -12.95 -29.10 -21.76
C HIS A 1115 -12.86 -28.38 -20.41
N VAL A 1116 -11.97 -28.81 -19.51
CA VAL A 1116 -11.76 -28.13 -18.23
C VAL A 1116 -11.22 -26.72 -18.41
N SER A 1117 -10.24 -26.53 -19.31
CA SER A 1117 -9.68 -25.19 -19.58
C SER A 1117 -10.71 -24.24 -20.22
N ARG A 1118 -11.62 -24.74 -21.07
CA ARG A 1118 -12.70 -23.94 -21.67
C ARG A 1118 -13.74 -23.51 -20.65
N VAL A 1119 -14.15 -24.41 -19.75
CA VAL A 1119 -15.06 -24.02 -18.65
C VAL A 1119 -14.37 -23.00 -17.74
N ALA A 1120 -13.10 -23.22 -17.40
CA ALA A 1120 -12.33 -22.27 -16.58
C ALA A 1120 -12.21 -20.91 -17.26
N ALA A 1121 -11.94 -20.88 -18.57
CA ALA A 1121 -11.88 -19.66 -19.35
C ALA A 1121 -13.23 -18.94 -19.36
N SER A 1122 -14.35 -19.64 -19.58
CA SER A 1122 -15.69 -19.05 -19.53
C SER A 1122 -15.97 -18.41 -18.17
N LEU A 1123 -15.68 -19.11 -17.06
CA LEU A 1123 -15.91 -18.57 -15.72
C LEU A 1123 -14.97 -17.40 -15.40
N ALA A 1124 -13.69 -17.51 -15.76
CA ALA A 1124 -12.68 -16.46 -15.55
C ALA A 1124 -13.01 -15.19 -16.35
N VAL A 1125 -13.48 -15.33 -17.60
CA VAL A 1125 -13.94 -14.21 -18.42
C VAL A 1125 -15.15 -13.55 -17.78
N GLY A 1126 -16.12 -14.31 -17.28
CA GLY A 1126 -17.27 -13.74 -16.58
C GLY A 1126 -16.89 -12.91 -15.35
N ILE A 1127 -15.95 -13.41 -14.55
CA ILE A 1127 -15.43 -12.68 -13.38
C ILE A 1127 -14.61 -11.45 -13.79
N SER A 1128 -13.82 -11.55 -14.87
CA SER A 1128 -13.03 -10.43 -15.41
C SER A 1128 -13.90 -9.33 -16.02
N ASN A 1129 -14.96 -9.69 -16.74
CA ASN A 1129 -15.93 -8.75 -17.31
C ASN A 1129 -16.58 -7.89 -16.22
N ASP A 1130 -16.80 -8.49 -15.04
CA ASP A 1130 -17.38 -7.83 -13.88
C ASP A 1130 -16.30 -7.20 -12.95
N GLY A 1131 -15.03 -7.22 -13.35
CA GLY A 1131 -13.95 -6.42 -12.74
C GLY A 1131 -13.27 -7.00 -11.49
N TYR A 1132 -13.49 -8.27 -11.17
CA TYR A 1132 -12.93 -8.88 -9.95
C TYR A 1132 -11.45 -9.31 -10.06
N MET A 1133 -10.78 -9.08 -11.20
CA MET A 1133 -9.48 -9.68 -11.52
C MET A 1133 -8.33 -8.69 -11.68
N TYR A 1134 -8.55 -7.39 -11.48
CA TYR A 1134 -7.58 -6.35 -11.82
C TYR A 1134 -6.54 -6.05 -10.71
N TYR A 1135 -6.19 -7.05 -9.88
CA TYR A 1135 -5.29 -6.86 -8.73
C TYR A 1135 -4.25 -7.95 -8.47
#